data_AF-B2A7C4-F1
#
_entry.id   AF-B2A7C4-F1
#
_cell.length_a   1.000
_cell.length_b   1.000
_cell.length_c   1.000
_cell.angle_alpha   90.00
_cell.angle_beta   90.00
_cell.angle_gamma   90.00
#
_symmetry.space_group_name_H-M   'P 1'
#
loop_
_entity.id
_entity.type
_entity.pdbx_description
1 polymer ?
#
loop_
_entity_poly.entity_id
_entity_poly.type
_entity_poly.pdbx_seq_one_letter_code
_entity_poly.pdbx_strand_id
1 'polypeptide(L)'
;MGIKISTVLLVFVLLLLFPGLSSEVLTEISFNGSNEQTKEKSQEQVKVRGFSDYYQLDTATKTENGIRYIPMRTLMSEMDMYITWQDDDQSIFAEREDLELETKIGEQHIRVNNQLITLQNEIRLIDNKSYLPMEFLEQIHTEVSLNEEDQIIDYTPMSAFPVVQNDRYGLIDEEGNKLLDKEFSNIRKQRATGDSDYRANFFMVTDQDENKGIWHPITQDFLIEPQYDRIHPLLEGLFLVREEDKNGLVNLKGETVLDTNYDSLYSFEEGLALVEKDDKYGYVDQSGKEVIDLQFSEVSRFEGGKAPVVKDGNYGVIDKSGEWLIEPEYSKEKYELSHLTDDLLRIAKKVTNDETVREMKYGIMDLSGEIIIEPQFDRIGDFYNGLAFVVDDEDFGYIDKNGEIVIEPQFENAYNFNTDIDGEAISVVIEDGQRGVINQEGEFIIEPVFDRIANVEDADVFIIEQDDEFGVIDKKGNKIIEAKYHRIHDLYSYSYDLDEHYFGVQVDDKIGLYHKSGEQITELIFNDINDPRDGYISVEQNDNWGVFDLEAGDFVIEPKYDSIGEFSQGLASVELDRQWGFIDKGGNVVIEPQFDSVRDFRDGLARIKINSEVGYIDTEGEFVYEPPEPPEPEKTIKIGTTPWLDTKLMSHIFHEALKVKGYDSEVVVSDIGVIFGDIAQDDSQRMDFTFSIYLPHNHEHYYEEYQDDIDKVGEALTGIDQGIAVPEYVSIDSIDDLKGKEEKFNSKIYGIDAGAGISTETEEVLKKYNLDMELITRGDYKIDDDEYEEYDLHDLMLKNLDEKYQAEDPVAITGWKPYYKWAKWDLKMLEDSKEIYTTADASYTFSRKGLEEDLPEIYEAVTNFEMSMEEINSLLLKKEKEDLDFEEIAKKYIDENEEMVESLFE
;
A
#
# COMPACT_ATOMS: atom_id res chain seq x y z
N MET A 1 -33.12 -21.42 32.79
CA MET A 1 -34.52 -21.79 32.48
C MET A 1 -35.36 -20.52 32.45
N GLY A 2 -35.53 -19.90 31.28
CA GLY A 2 -36.41 -18.74 31.08
C GLY A 2 -37.72 -19.15 30.40
N ILE A 3 -38.85 -18.84 31.01
CA ILE A 3 -40.21 -19.08 30.48
C ILE A 3 -40.75 -17.75 29.94
N LYS A 4 -41.09 -17.68 28.64
CA LYS A 4 -41.89 -16.59 28.05
C LYS A 4 -43.35 -16.70 28.52
N ILE A 5 -43.92 -15.62 29.05
CA ILE A 5 -45.33 -15.51 29.45
C ILE A 5 -46.11 -14.83 28.32
N SER A 6 -47.25 -15.41 27.88
CA SER A 6 -48.08 -14.83 26.82
C SER A 6 -49.01 -13.72 27.33
N THR A 7 -49.29 -12.74 26.46
CA THR A 7 -50.11 -11.53 26.66
C THR A 7 -51.49 -11.78 27.26
N VAL A 8 -52.02 -13.00 27.15
CA VAL A 8 -53.28 -13.42 27.75
C VAL A 8 -53.21 -13.45 29.29
N LEU A 9 -52.03 -13.75 29.86
CA LEU A 9 -51.81 -13.78 31.30
C LEU A 9 -51.78 -12.36 31.90
N LEU A 10 -51.27 -11.38 31.17
CA LEU A 10 -51.17 -9.98 31.61
C LEU A 10 -52.56 -9.34 31.79
N VAL A 11 -53.48 -9.61 30.85
CA VAL A 11 -54.87 -9.14 30.91
C VAL A 11 -55.62 -9.78 32.11
N PHE A 12 -55.33 -11.05 32.40
CA PHE A 12 -55.91 -11.74 33.55
C PHE A 12 -55.39 -11.21 34.90
N VAL A 13 -54.11 -10.84 34.96
CA VAL A 13 -53.50 -10.23 36.15
C VAL A 13 -54.05 -8.82 36.40
N LEU A 14 -54.27 -8.02 35.34
CA LEU A 14 -54.85 -6.68 35.45
C LEU A 14 -56.31 -6.68 35.94
N LEU A 15 -57.11 -7.68 35.53
CA LEU A 15 -58.48 -7.87 36.02
C LEU A 15 -58.55 -8.32 37.49
N LEU A 16 -57.51 -9.02 37.98
CA LEU A 16 -57.41 -9.45 39.38
C LEU A 16 -56.95 -8.34 40.33
N LEU A 17 -56.08 -7.44 39.84
CA LEU A 17 -55.52 -6.34 40.64
C LEU A 17 -56.47 -5.13 40.78
N PHE A 18 -57.39 -4.93 39.83
CA PHE A 18 -58.29 -3.77 39.82
C PHE A 18 -59.76 -4.17 39.61
N PRO A 19 -60.43 -4.72 40.64
CA PRO A 19 -61.82 -5.15 40.57
C PRO A 19 -62.77 -3.95 40.65
N GLY A 20 -62.83 -3.18 39.56
CA GLY A 20 -63.65 -1.98 39.45
C GLY A 20 -63.65 -1.32 38.07
N LEU A 21 -62.82 -1.78 37.14
CA LEU A 21 -62.83 -1.31 35.75
C LEU A 21 -64.11 -1.80 35.06
N SER A 22 -64.98 -0.86 34.66
CA SER A 22 -66.17 -1.16 33.88
C SER A 22 -65.78 -1.53 32.43
N SER A 23 -66.63 -2.32 31.77
CA SER A 23 -66.42 -2.82 30.41
C SER A 23 -66.27 -1.71 29.35
N GLU A 24 -66.51 -0.45 29.69
CA GLU A 24 -66.32 0.69 28.79
C GLU A 24 -64.86 1.18 28.74
N VAL A 25 -64.04 0.95 29.78
CA VAL A 25 -62.59 1.30 29.76
C VAL A 25 -61.76 0.29 28.96
N LEU A 26 -62.30 -0.91 28.70
CA LEU A 26 -61.65 -1.93 27.87
C LEU A 26 -61.90 -1.76 26.37
N THR A 27 -62.72 -0.80 25.95
CA THR A 27 -63.09 -0.57 24.54
C THR A 27 -62.48 0.69 23.91
N GLU A 28 -61.80 1.55 24.66
CA GLU A 28 -60.97 2.64 24.09
C GLU A 28 -59.55 2.18 23.71
N ILE A 29 -59.22 0.91 23.99
CA ILE A 29 -58.00 0.25 23.49
C ILE A 29 -58.41 -0.83 22.47
N SER A 30 -59.26 -0.48 21.49
CA SER A 30 -59.41 -1.24 20.23
C SER A 30 -60.27 -0.51 19.17
N PHE A 31 -59.61 -0.09 18.09
CA PHE A 31 -60.09 0.06 16.69
C PHE A 31 -61.14 1.11 16.27
N ASN A 32 -60.72 2.01 15.36
CA ASN A 32 -61.51 2.43 14.18
C ASN A 32 -60.61 2.94 13.03
N GLY A 33 -60.36 2.09 12.03
CA GLY A 33 -60.25 2.50 10.61
C GLY A 33 -61.68 2.67 10.05
N SER A 34 -61.97 3.33 8.94
CA SER A 34 -61.25 3.56 7.69
C SER A 34 -61.99 4.62 6.86
N ASN A 35 -61.28 5.45 6.10
CA ASN A 35 -61.71 5.88 4.76
C ASN A 35 -60.46 6.05 3.89
N GLU A 36 -60.49 5.41 2.71
CA GLU A 36 -59.37 5.06 1.85
C GLU A 36 -58.71 6.22 1.08
N GLN A 37 -57.47 5.95 0.65
CA GLN A 37 -56.49 6.73 -0.14
C GLN A 37 -55.64 7.64 0.75
N THR A 38 -54.39 7.33 1.11
CA THR A 38 -53.30 6.55 0.47
C THR A 38 -52.46 5.89 1.57
N LYS A 39 -51.95 4.67 1.34
CA LYS A 39 -50.99 4.02 2.25
C LYS A 39 -49.72 4.87 2.35
N GLU A 40 -49.48 5.55 3.46
CA GLU A 40 -48.12 5.91 3.86
C GLU A 40 -47.47 4.67 4.46
N LYS A 41 -46.42 4.20 3.78
CA LYS A 41 -45.61 3.04 4.18
C LYS A 41 -44.87 3.38 5.47
N SER A 42 -44.83 2.43 6.40
CA SER A 42 -43.85 2.36 7.47
C SER A 42 -42.45 2.53 6.88
N GLN A 43 -41.68 3.49 7.38
CA GLN A 43 -40.28 3.67 7.02
C GLN A 43 -39.46 2.60 7.76
N GLU A 44 -38.73 1.77 7.00
CA GLU A 44 -37.83 0.73 7.51
C GLU A 44 -36.39 1.28 7.57
N GLN A 45 -35.68 1.00 8.66
CA GLN A 45 -34.27 1.38 8.87
C GLN A 45 -33.33 0.28 8.36
N VAL A 46 -32.11 0.65 7.94
CA VAL A 46 -31.19 -0.23 7.20
C VAL A 46 -29.81 -0.27 7.86
N LYS A 47 -29.30 -1.43 8.26
CA LYS A 47 -27.92 -1.59 8.75
C LYS A 47 -27.02 -2.13 7.63
N VAL A 48 -25.79 -1.65 7.54
CA VAL A 48 -24.90 -1.79 6.35
C VAL A 48 -23.47 -2.05 6.82
N ARG A 49 -22.96 -3.28 6.66
CA ARG A 49 -21.59 -3.66 7.06
C ARG A 49 -20.65 -3.69 5.85
N GLY A 50 -19.59 -2.88 5.84
CA GLY A 50 -18.62 -2.80 4.73
C GLY A 50 -17.16 -2.62 5.20
N PHE A 51 -16.22 -2.58 4.25
CA PHE A 51 -14.76 -2.70 4.45
C PHE A 51 -14.21 -2.02 5.71
N SER A 52 -13.75 -2.86 6.64
CA SER A 52 -13.07 -2.58 7.92
C SER A 52 -13.85 -1.89 9.05
N ASP A 53 -15.11 -1.45 8.87
CA ASP A 53 -15.89 -0.78 9.93
C ASP A 53 -17.39 -1.13 9.92
N TYR A 54 -18.02 -1.16 11.09
CA TYR A 54 -19.47 -1.38 11.24
C TYR A 54 -20.24 -0.05 11.07
N TYR A 55 -20.98 0.14 9.97
CA TYR A 55 -21.82 1.31 9.73
C TYR A 55 -23.30 1.00 10.03
N GLN A 56 -23.96 1.85 10.81
CA GLN A 56 -25.41 1.76 11.06
C GLN A 56 -26.09 2.91 10.33
N LEU A 57 -26.83 2.61 9.25
CA LEU A 57 -27.51 3.59 8.39
C LEU A 57 -28.97 3.77 8.81
N ASP A 58 -29.20 4.56 9.86
CA ASP A 58 -30.56 4.85 10.34
C ASP A 58 -31.26 5.92 9.46
N THR A 59 -31.40 5.66 8.16
CA THR A 59 -32.05 6.53 7.18
C THR A 59 -33.32 5.91 6.58
N ALA A 60 -34.33 6.76 6.32
CA ALA A 60 -35.59 6.32 5.76
C ALA A 60 -35.47 6.06 4.25
N THR A 61 -35.65 4.80 3.86
CA THR A 61 -35.72 4.44 2.44
C THR A 61 -37.04 4.87 1.81
N LYS A 62 -37.02 5.23 0.52
CA LYS A 62 -38.23 5.43 -0.29
C LYS A 62 -38.49 4.20 -1.14
N THR A 63 -39.75 3.93 -1.47
CA THR A 63 -40.07 2.86 -2.41
C THR A 63 -41.02 3.36 -3.49
N GLU A 64 -40.55 3.39 -4.72
CA GLU A 64 -41.34 3.71 -5.91
C GLU A 64 -41.37 2.52 -6.85
N ASN A 65 -42.55 2.20 -7.40
CA ASN A 65 -42.74 1.09 -8.34
C ASN A 65 -42.19 -0.28 -7.88
N GLY A 66 -42.06 -0.48 -6.57
CA GLY A 66 -41.55 -1.71 -5.99
C GLY A 66 -40.03 -1.72 -5.76
N ILE A 67 -39.31 -0.70 -6.23
CA ILE A 67 -37.86 -0.54 -6.03
C ILE A 67 -37.63 0.34 -4.81
N ARG A 68 -36.75 -0.11 -3.93
CA ARG A 68 -36.37 0.62 -2.72
C ARG A 68 -35.13 1.45 -3.00
N TYR A 69 -35.16 2.70 -2.55
CA TYR A 69 -34.10 3.68 -2.75
C TYR A 69 -33.63 4.25 -1.41
N ILE A 70 -32.33 4.50 -1.31
CA ILE A 70 -31.61 5.11 -0.19
C ILE A 70 -31.23 6.54 -0.59
N PRO A 71 -31.33 7.52 0.32
CA PRO A 71 -30.79 8.86 0.05
C PRO A 71 -29.29 8.78 -0.25
N MET A 72 -28.92 9.19 -1.47
CA MET A 72 -27.55 9.03 -1.99
C MET A 72 -26.53 9.71 -1.11
N ARG A 73 -26.83 10.94 -0.73
CA ARG A 73 -25.86 11.75 -0.01
C ARG A 73 -25.66 11.23 1.41
N THR A 74 -26.75 10.86 2.12
CA THR A 74 -26.66 10.25 3.46
C THR A 74 -25.70 9.05 3.46
N LEU A 75 -25.79 8.19 2.45
CA LEU A 75 -24.88 7.06 2.29
C LEU A 75 -23.41 7.51 2.16
N MET A 76 -23.10 8.41 1.23
CA MET A 76 -21.72 8.87 0.98
C MET A 76 -21.09 9.54 2.20
N SER A 77 -21.91 10.17 3.02
CA SER A 77 -21.44 10.88 4.19
C SER A 77 -21.21 9.96 5.38
N GLU A 78 -22.00 8.88 5.55
CA GLU A 78 -21.64 7.82 6.50
C GLU A 78 -20.30 7.18 6.12
N MET A 79 -19.99 7.13 4.82
CA MET A 79 -18.71 6.66 4.29
C MET A 79 -17.59 7.72 4.37
N ASP A 80 -17.78 8.85 5.03
CA ASP A 80 -16.77 9.92 5.17
C ASP A 80 -16.29 10.54 3.83
N MET A 81 -17.14 10.59 2.80
CA MET A 81 -16.78 11.11 1.47
C MET A 81 -17.15 12.61 1.26
N TYR A 82 -16.31 13.32 0.52
CA TYR A 82 -16.45 14.69 0.03
C TYR A 82 -17.23 14.74 -1.28
N ILE A 83 -18.45 15.27 -1.27
CA ILE A 83 -19.35 15.27 -2.43
C ILE A 83 -19.25 16.60 -3.18
N THR A 84 -18.91 16.62 -4.46
CA THR A 84 -19.01 17.80 -5.34
C THR A 84 -20.20 17.67 -6.28
N TRP A 85 -21.07 18.67 -6.32
CA TRP A 85 -22.23 18.72 -7.23
C TRP A 85 -21.97 19.70 -8.38
N GLN A 86 -22.23 19.27 -9.62
CA GLN A 86 -22.13 20.11 -10.80
C GLN A 86 -23.53 20.52 -11.30
N ASP A 87 -23.89 21.78 -11.10
CA ASP A 87 -25.22 22.31 -11.44
C ASP A 87 -25.53 22.30 -12.95
N ASP A 88 -24.50 22.43 -13.79
CA ASP A 88 -24.66 22.57 -15.24
C ASP A 88 -25.19 21.29 -15.90
N ASP A 89 -24.91 20.12 -15.32
CA ASP A 89 -25.29 18.85 -15.91
C ASP A 89 -25.80 17.80 -14.91
N GLN A 90 -25.98 18.17 -13.63
CA GLN A 90 -26.46 17.31 -12.53
C GLN A 90 -25.54 16.13 -12.20
N SER A 91 -24.25 16.26 -12.49
CA SER A 91 -23.24 15.29 -12.05
C SER A 91 -22.91 15.44 -10.58
N ILE A 92 -22.61 14.32 -9.94
CA ILE A 92 -22.28 14.15 -8.54
C ILE A 92 -20.95 13.43 -8.47
N PHE A 93 -19.94 14.07 -7.92
CA PHE A 93 -18.67 13.45 -7.58
C PHE A 93 -18.60 13.28 -6.05
N ALA A 94 -17.98 12.24 -5.51
CA ALA A 94 -17.75 12.05 -4.09
C ALA A 94 -16.39 11.38 -3.83
N GLU A 95 -15.55 11.86 -2.91
CA GLU A 95 -14.20 11.31 -2.72
C GLU A 95 -13.73 11.25 -1.25
N ARG A 96 -12.84 10.32 -0.89
CA ARG A 96 -12.01 10.29 0.34
C ARG A 96 -10.67 9.63 -0.01
N GLU A 97 -9.70 9.67 0.90
CA GLU A 97 -8.28 9.28 0.67
C GLU A 97 -8.03 8.02 -0.18
N ASP A 98 -8.95 7.05 -0.18
CA ASP A 98 -8.88 5.78 -0.90
C ASP A 98 -10.12 5.46 -1.77
N LEU A 99 -11.11 6.35 -1.87
CA LEU A 99 -12.41 6.07 -2.47
C LEU A 99 -13.02 7.29 -3.16
N GLU A 100 -13.15 7.27 -4.48
CA GLU A 100 -13.83 8.24 -5.34
C GLU A 100 -15.14 7.66 -5.88
N LEU A 101 -16.08 8.51 -6.28
CA LEU A 101 -17.36 8.13 -6.85
C LEU A 101 -17.84 9.24 -7.78
N GLU A 102 -18.39 8.91 -8.95
CA GLU A 102 -18.93 9.87 -9.91
C GLU A 102 -20.24 9.34 -10.48
N THR A 103 -21.29 10.13 -10.52
CA THR A 103 -22.55 9.74 -11.12
C THR A 103 -23.34 10.96 -11.58
N LYS A 104 -24.55 10.76 -12.09
CA LYS A 104 -25.43 11.83 -12.53
C LYS A 104 -26.89 11.44 -12.37
N ILE A 105 -27.74 12.42 -12.07
CA ILE A 105 -29.18 12.15 -11.91
C ILE A 105 -29.80 11.71 -13.24
N GLY A 106 -30.62 10.66 -13.19
CA GLY A 106 -31.28 10.06 -14.35
C GLY A 106 -30.40 9.03 -15.06
N GLU A 107 -29.16 8.84 -14.61
CA GLU A 107 -28.30 7.75 -15.06
C GLU A 107 -28.58 6.49 -14.24
N GLN A 108 -28.26 5.36 -14.85
CA GLN A 108 -28.21 4.05 -14.19
C GLN A 108 -26.78 3.68 -13.81
N HIS A 109 -25.86 4.65 -13.78
CA HIS A 109 -24.44 4.38 -13.73
C HIS A 109 -23.77 5.20 -12.62
N ILE A 110 -22.96 4.55 -11.79
CA ILE A 110 -22.19 5.17 -10.71
C ILE A 110 -20.75 4.70 -10.84
N ARG A 111 -19.85 5.59 -11.21
CA ARG A 111 -18.41 5.34 -11.14
C ARG A 111 -17.97 5.32 -9.67
N VAL A 112 -17.12 4.40 -9.22
CA VAL A 112 -16.53 4.32 -7.87
C VAL A 112 -15.06 3.95 -8.01
N ASN A 113 -14.08 4.77 -7.63
CA ASN A 113 -12.65 4.53 -7.88
C ASN A 113 -12.36 4.14 -9.35
N ASN A 114 -12.99 4.86 -10.28
CA ASN A 114 -13.00 4.57 -11.72
C ASN A 114 -13.71 3.28 -12.17
N GLN A 115 -14.48 2.60 -11.31
CA GLN A 115 -15.38 1.49 -11.65
C GLN A 115 -16.79 1.97 -11.95
N LEU A 116 -17.33 1.78 -13.15
CA LEU A 116 -18.75 2.05 -13.37
C LEU A 116 -19.61 0.90 -12.80
N ILE A 117 -20.56 1.24 -11.95
CA ILE A 117 -21.54 0.34 -11.34
C ILE A 117 -22.87 0.63 -12.02
N THR A 118 -23.43 -0.38 -12.68
CA THR A 118 -24.68 -0.24 -13.42
C THR A 118 -25.85 -0.78 -12.61
N LEU A 119 -26.79 0.11 -12.33
CA LEU A 119 -27.98 -0.13 -11.56
C LEU A 119 -29.13 -0.55 -12.50
N GLN A 120 -29.97 -1.50 -12.08
CA GLN A 120 -31.17 -1.81 -12.86
C GLN A 120 -32.16 -0.64 -12.86
N ASN A 121 -32.04 0.27 -11.90
CA ASN A 121 -32.92 1.41 -11.74
C ASN A 121 -32.11 2.70 -11.75
N GLU A 122 -32.68 3.74 -12.34
CA GLU A 122 -32.00 5.03 -12.45
C GLU A 122 -31.85 5.67 -11.07
N ILE A 123 -30.81 6.47 -10.94
CA ILE A 123 -30.61 7.35 -9.80
C ILE A 123 -31.60 8.49 -9.96
N ARG A 124 -32.49 8.63 -8.98
CA ARG A 124 -33.65 9.49 -9.14
C ARG A 124 -33.54 10.74 -8.29
N LEU A 125 -34.11 11.82 -8.83
CA LEU A 125 -34.63 12.91 -8.01
C LEU A 125 -36.05 12.54 -7.56
N ILE A 126 -36.24 12.21 -6.28
CA ILE A 126 -37.56 11.99 -5.69
C ILE A 126 -37.81 13.10 -4.67
N ASP A 127 -38.81 13.95 -4.92
CA ASP A 127 -39.07 15.18 -4.15
C ASP A 127 -37.84 16.09 -4.05
N ASN A 128 -37.13 16.31 -5.17
CA ASN A 128 -35.89 17.09 -5.27
C ASN A 128 -34.67 16.57 -4.48
N LYS A 129 -34.70 15.33 -3.96
CA LYS A 129 -33.54 14.67 -3.32
C LYS A 129 -32.98 13.58 -4.21
N SER A 130 -31.65 13.43 -4.24
CA SER A 130 -30.95 12.38 -4.99
C SER A 130 -31.03 11.03 -4.26
N TYR A 131 -31.56 10.02 -4.93
CA TYR A 131 -31.80 8.69 -4.39
C TYR A 131 -31.09 7.62 -5.21
N LEU A 132 -30.34 6.78 -4.51
CA LEU A 132 -29.74 5.56 -5.06
C LEU A 132 -30.69 4.39 -4.86
N PRO A 133 -30.92 3.55 -5.87
CA PRO A 133 -31.58 2.27 -5.61
C PRO A 133 -30.72 1.43 -4.66
N MET A 134 -31.37 0.74 -3.72
CA MET A 134 -30.71 -0.13 -2.71
C MET A 134 -29.80 -1.18 -3.33
N GLU A 135 -30.09 -1.58 -4.58
CA GLU A 135 -29.27 -2.50 -5.35
C GLU A 135 -27.80 -2.04 -5.46
N PHE A 136 -27.55 -0.73 -5.38
CA PHE A 136 -26.19 -0.21 -5.30
C PHE A 136 -25.42 -0.81 -4.10
N LEU A 137 -26.04 -0.88 -2.92
CA LEU A 137 -25.40 -1.44 -1.72
C LEU A 137 -25.13 -2.94 -1.83
N GLU A 138 -26.01 -3.66 -2.53
CA GLU A 138 -25.83 -5.08 -2.80
C GLU A 138 -24.66 -5.31 -3.77
N GLN A 139 -24.38 -4.33 -4.66
CA GLN A 139 -23.29 -4.39 -5.65
C GLN A 139 -21.95 -3.84 -5.16
N ILE A 140 -21.94 -2.97 -4.13
CA ILE A 140 -20.71 -2.45 -3.50
C ILE A 140 -20.35 -3.16 -2.22
N HIS A 141 -20.84 -4.37 -2.10
CA HIS A 141 -20.24 -5.29 -1.21
C HIS A 141 -20.49 -4.90 0.22
N THR A 142 -21.71 -5.16 0.67
CA THR A 142 -22.10 -4.85 2.03
C THR A 142 -23.16 -5.83 2.53
N GLU A 143 -22.98 -6.42 3.72
CA GLU A 143 -24.08 -7.10 4.41
C GLU A 143 -25.13 -6.07 4.86
N VAL A 144 -26.29 -6.11 4.21
CA VAL A 144 -27.44 -5.29 4.57
C VAL A 144 -28.39 -6.10 5.48
N SER A 145 -28.57 -5.65 6.72
CA SER A 145 -29.58 -6.22 7.63
C SER A 145 -30.74 -5.26 7.85
N LEU A 146 -31.96 -5.76 7.63
CA LEU A 146 -33.20 -5.03 7.85
C LEU A 146 -33.75 -5.43 9.22
N ASN A 147 -33.89 -4.45 10.11
CA ASN A 147 -34.44 -4.70 11.44
C ASN A 147 -35.97 -4.58 11.38
N GLU A 148 -36.69 -5.70 11.49
CA GLU A 148 -38.16 -5.71 11.52
C GLU A 148 -38.76 -5.54 12.93
N GLU A 149 -37.96 -5.61 14.00
CA GLU A 149 -38.43 -5.49 15.39
C GLU A 149 -37.56 -4.54 16.23
N ASP A 150 -38.17 -3.42 16.63
CA ASP A 150 -37.94 -2.51 17.76
C ASP A 150 -36.53 -2.44 18.41
N GLN A 151 -35.92 -1.25 18.41
CA GLN A 151 -35.81 -0.35 19.58
C GLN A 151 -34.90 0.83 19.23
N ILE A 152 -35.49 2.02 19.23
CA ILE A 152 -34.84 3.31 18.95
C ILE A 152 -33.73 3.54 19.97
N ILE A 153 -32.49 3.66 19.48
CA ILE A 153 -31.49 4.56 20.04
C ILE A 153 -31.41 5.69 19.02
N ASP A 154 -31.76 6.92 19.43
CA ASP A 154 -31.89 8.10 18.55
C ASP A 154 -30.61 8.31 17.72
N TYR A 155 -30.64 7.89 16.46
CA TYR A 155 -29.62 8.23 15.47
C TYR A 155 -30.30 9.00 14.34
N THR A 156 -29.91 10.27 14.16
CA THR A 156 -30.52 11.16 13.17
C THR A 156 -29.69 11.09 11.89
N PRO A 157 -30.26 10.71 10.73
CA PRO A 157 -29.51 10.58 9.47
C PRO A 157 -28.82 11.89 9.10
N MET A 158 -27.56 11.79 8.67
CA MET A 158 -26.73 12.94 8.32
C MET A 158 -27.32 13.73 7.14
N SER A 159 -27.61 15.01 7.38
CA SER A 159 -28.24 15.96 6.46
C SER A 159 -27.26 16.93 5.79
N ALA A 160 -25.95 16.63 5.77
CA ALA A 160 -24.96 17.57 5.25
C ALA A 160 -23.70 16.91 4.68
N PHE A 161 -23.17 17.50 3.61
CA PHE A 161 -22.12 16.94 2.76
C PHE A 161 -21.11 18.01 2.37
N PRO A 162 -19.80 17.79 2.57
CA PRO A 162 -18.79 18.76 2.21
C PRO A 162 -18.54 18.72 0.70
N VAL A 163 -18.51 19.89 0.06
CA VAL A 163 -18.23 20.07 -1.38
C VAL A 163 -16.96 20.85 -1.58
N VAL A 164 -16.27 20.65 -2.71
CA VAL A 164 -15.17 21.52 -3.13
C VAL A 164 -15.43 22.09 -4.52
N GLN A 165 -15.26 23.39 -4.67
CA GLN A 165 -15.34 24.07 -5.97
C GLN A 165 -14.29 25.17 -6.04
N ASN A 166 -13.38 25.11 -7.02
CA ASN A 166 -12.27 26.07 -7.18
C ASN A 166 -11.41 26.24 -5.91
N ASP A 167 -11.00 25.13 -5.27
CA ASP A 167 -10.24 25.09 -4.02
C ASP A 167 -10.95 25.75 -2.82
N ARG A 168 -12.28 25.82 -2.86
CA ARG A 168 -13.11 26.33 -1.77
C ARG A 168 -14.11 25.28 -1.32
N TYR A 169 -14.14 25.06 -0.02
CA TYR A 169 -14.99 24.06 0.59
C TYR A 169 -16.32 24.66 1.07
N GLY A 170 -17.42 23.91 0.92
CA GLY A 170 -18.76 24.30 1.37
C GLY A 170 -19.52 23.11 1.93
N LEU A 171 -20.74 23.34 2.45
CA LEU A 171 -21.64 22.29 2.92
C LEU A 171 -22.97 22.39 2.17
N ILE A 172 -23.47 21.26 1.69
CA ILE A 172 -24.77 21.15 1.03
C ILE A 172 -25.65 20.09 1.71
N ASP A 173 -26.98 20.21 1.59
CA ASP A 173 -27.95 19.23 2.13
C ASP A 173 -28.17 18.03 1.20
N GLU A 174 -29.12 17.17 1.53
CA GLU A 174 -29.44 15.97 0.73
C GLU A 174 -30.13 16.30 -0.61
N GLU A 175 -30.55 17.54 -0.79
CA GLU A 175 -31.10 18.10 -2.01
C GLU A 175 -30.04 18.85 -2.84
N GLY A 176 -28.84 19.07 -2.29
CA GLY A 176 -27.79 19.87 -2.92
C GLY A 176 -27.91 21.37 -2.71
N ASN A 177 -28.85 21.83 -1.88
CA ASN A 177 -28.89 23.22 -1.49
C ASN A 177 -27.71 23.53 -0.58
N LYS A 178 -27.08 24.68 -0.83
CA LYS A 178 -26.04 25.23 0.04
C LYS A 178 -26.62 25.46 1.45
N LEU A 179 -26.02 24.79 2.43
CA LEU A 179 -26.37 24.90 3.85
C LEU A 179 -25.74 26.12 4.51
N LEU A 180 -24.62 26.58 3.97
CA LEU A 180 -23.87 27.73 4.46
C LEU A 180 -23.45 28.61 3.30
N ASP A 181 -23.82 29.88 3.32
CA ASP A 181 -23.35 30.85 2.32
C ASP A 181 -21.82 31.05 2.35
N LYS A 182 -21.17 30.82 3.49
CA LYS A 182 -19.72 30.97 3.73
C LYS A 182 -18.93 29.82 3.09
N GLU A 183 -17.79 30.15 2.48
CA GLU A 183 -16.82 29.21 1.90
C GLU A 183 -15.58 29.09 2.79
N PHE A 184 -15.01 27.89 2.84
CA PHE A 184 -13.94 27.47 3.75
C PHE A 184 -12.68 27.09 2.97
N SER A 185 -11.51 27.23 3.59
CA SER A 185 -10.23 26.77 3.02
C SER A 185 -10.07 25.25 3.19
N ASN A 186 -10.76 24.67 4.17
CA ASN A 186 -10.76 23.23 4.42
C ASN A 186 -12.02 22.82 5.20
N ILE A 187 -12.56 21.63 4.92
CA ILE A 187 -13.55 20.97 5.75
C ILE A 187 -13.07 19.54 5.99
N ARG A 188 -13.10 19.06 7.23
CA ARG A 188 -12.77 17.66 7.56
C ARG A 188 -13.86 17.06 8.41
N LYS A 189 -14.32 15.87 8.04
CA LYS A 189 -15.20 15.10 8.91
C LYS A 189 -14.39 14.59 10.10
N GLN A 190 -14.95 14.72 11.28
CA GLN A 190 -14.36 14.24 12.53
C GLN A 190 -15.38 13.37 13.25
N ARG A 191 -14.93 12.21 13.71
CA ARG A 191 -15.70 11.34 14.62
C ARG A 191 -15.28 11.71 16.04
N ALA A 192 -16.22 12.08 16.91
CA ALA A 192 -15.91 12.06 18.34
C ALA A 192 -15.61 10.61 18.74
N THR A 193 -14.38 10.33 19.14
CA THR A 193 -14.07 9.11 19.87
C THR A 193 -14.62 9.27 21.29
N GLY A 194 -15.32 8.25 21.82
CA GLY A 194 -15.71 8.16 23.23
C GLY A 194 -17.23 8.19 23.49
N ASP A 195 -17.67 7.17 24.21
CA ASP A 195 -19.03 6.80 24.64
C ASP A 195 -19.98 6.34 23.52
N SER A 196 -20.50 5.12 23.68
CA SER A 196 -21.32 4.42 22.69
C SER A 196 -22.63 5.14 22.35
N ASP A 197 -23.03 6.11 23.19
CA ASP A 197 -24.28 6.86 23.08
C ASP A 197 -24.14 8.19 22.32
N TYR A 198 -22.92 8.66 22.02
CA TYR A 198 -22.70 9.94 21.32
C TYR A 198 -21.65 9.85 20.21
N ARG A 199 -21.90 8.97 19.23
CA ARG A 199 -21.23 9.04 17.92
C ARG A 199 -21.76 10.22 17.09
N ALA A 200 -21.55 11.45 17.56
CA ALA A 200 -21.93 12.63 16.78
C ALA A 200 -20.87 12.89 15.70
N ASN A 201 -21.28 12.79 14.43
CA ASN A 201 -20.48 13.19 13.28
C ASN A 201 -20.56 14.72 13.14
N PHE A 202 -19.43 15.43 13.15
CA PHE A 202 -19.36 16.87 12.93
C PHE A 202 -18.31 17.22 11.88
N PHE A 203 -18.45 18.41 11.30
CA PHE A 203 -17.49 18.95 10.34
C PHE A 203 -16.60 19.98 11.04
N MET A 204 -15.31 19.71 11.08
CA MET A 204 -14.31 20.71 11.40
C MET A 204 -14.10 21.57 10.16
N VAL A 205 -14.44 22.85 10.25
CA VAL A 205 -14.27 23.80 9.15
C VAL A 205 -13.10 24.73 9.45
N THR A 206 -12.36 25.13 8.43
CA THR A 206 -11.30 26.13 8.51
C THR A 206 -11.63 27.27 7.57
N ASP A 207 -11.70 28.51 8.07
CA ASP A 207 -11.95 29.66 7.21
C ASP A 207 -10.68 30.21 6.56
N GLN A 208 -10.84 31.24 5.73
CA GLN A 208 -9.76 31.79 4.91
C GLN A 208 -8.63 32.46 5.71
N ASP A 209 -8.89 32.77 6.99
CA ASP A 209 -7.91 33.34 7.91
C ASP A 209 -7.28 32.25 8.81
N GLU A 210 -7.44 30.96 8.44
CA GLU A 210 -6.98 29.76 9.17
C GLU A 210 -7.66 29.51 10.52
N ASN A 211 -8.78 30.19 10.79
CA ASN A 211 -9.57 29.95 12.00
C ASN A 211 -10.41 28.70 11.85
N LYS A 212 -10.42 27.87 12.89
CA LYS A 212 -11.17 26.62 12.95
C LYS A 212 -12.48 26.81 13.69
N GLY A 213 -13.49 26.10 13.22
CA GLY A 213 -14.83 25.99 13.81
C GLY A 213 -15.36 24.56 13.70
N ILE A 214 -16.52 24.32 14.33
CA ILE A 214 -17.26 23.07 14.24
C ILE A 214 -18.67 23.38 13.79
N TRP A 215 -19.06 22.74 12.69
CA TRP A 215 -20.41 22.83 12.16
C TRP A 215 -21.10 21.47 12.28
N HIS A 216 -22.37 21.48 12.69
CA HIS A 216 -23.09 20.26 13.02
C HIS A 216 -24.18 19.94 11.99
N PRO A 217 -24.12 18.75 11.37
CA PRO A 217 -24.93 18.40 10.20
C PRO A 217 -26.42 18.39 10.46
N ILE A 218 -26.84 17.96 11.64
CA ILE A 218 -28.26 17.79 11.99
C ILE A 218 -28.92 19.12 12.34
N THR A 219 -28.22 19.97 13.11
CA THR A 219 -28.73 21.28 13.50
C THR A 219 -28.60 22.31 12.38
N GLN A 220 -27.76 22.01 11.38
CA GLN A 220 -27.37 22.91 10.29
C GLN A 220 -26.84 24.25 10.79
N ASP A 221 -26.14 24.22 11.93
CA ASP A 221 -25.67 25.41 12.61
C ASP A 221 -24.24 25.20 13.09
N PHE A 222 -23.53 26.31 13.28
CA PHE A 222 -22.24 26.26 13.96
C PHE A 222 -22.48 25.86 15.40
N LEU A 223 -21.89 24.74 15.81
CA LEU A 223 -21.64 24.52 17.22
C LEU A 223 -20.57 25.52 17.63
N ILE A 224 -19.48 25.58 16.88
CA ILE A 224 -18.40 26.51 17.14
C ILE A 224 -18.15 27.32 15.87
N GLU A 225 -18.42 28.62 15.93
CA GLU A 225 -18.07 29.52 14.84
C GLU A 225 -16.55 29.50 14.58
N PRO A 226 -16.09 29.64 13.32
CA PRO A 226 -14.66 29.71 13.01
C PRO A 226 -14.02 30.94 13.67
N GLN A 227 -13.31 30.71 14.77
CA GLN A 227 -12.64 31.77 15.55
C GLN A 227 -11.41 31.28 16.34
N TYR A 228 -11.11 29.98 16.30
CA TYR A 228 -10.05 29.37 17.10
C TYR A 228 -8.88 28.93 16.25
N ASP A 229 -7.64 29.12 16.73
CA ASP A 229 -6.44 28.65 16.06
C ASP A 229 -6.38 27.11 16.02
N ARG A 230 -6.91 26.45 17.06
CA ARG A 230 -6.93 24.99 17.20
C ARG A 230 -8.20 24.51 17.90
N ILE A 231 -8.74 23.40 17.42
CA ILE A 231 -9.82 22.65 18.07
C ILE A 231 -9.40 21.18 18.12
N HIS A 232 -9.54 20.53 19.26
CA HIS A 232 -9.26 19.11 19.45
C HIS A 232 -10.42 18.44 20.21
N PRO A 233 -11.03 17.36 19.70
CA PRO A 233 -12.08 16.63 20.41
C PRO A 233 -11.51 15.89 21.63
N LEU A 234 -12.26 15.86 22.71
CA LEU A 234 -11.95 15.04 23.89
C LEU A 234 -13.01 13.93 24.02
N LEU A 235 -12.59 12.79 24.60
CA LEU A 235 -13.52 11.81 25.16
C LEU A 235 -14.43 12.60 26.13
N GLU A 236 -15.77 12.45 26.11
CA GLU A 236 -16.78 13.15 26.96
C GLU A 236 -17.53 14.35 26.33
N GLY A 237 -17.46 14.56 25.02
CA GLY A 237 -18.30 15.59 24.35
C GLY A 237 -17.86 17.03 24.62
N LEU A 238 -16.58 17.21 24.93
CA LEU A 238 -15.94 18.51 25.07
C LEU A 238 -14.91 18.70 23.95
N PHE A 239 -14.69 19.96 23.57
CA PHE A 239 -13.64 20.35 22.66
C PHE A 239 -12.64 21.23 23.40
N LEU A 240 -11.37 20.83 23.34
CA LEU A 240 -10.25 21.71 23.68
C LEU A 240 -10.11 22.74 22.55
N VAL A 241 -10.25 24.01 22.89
CA VAL A 241 -10.11 25.13 21.93
C VAL A 241 -8.94 26.01 22.31
N ARG A 242 -8.30 26.61 21.31
CA ARG A 242 -7.17 27.53 21.50
C ARG A 242 -7.40 28.85 20.75
N GLU A 243 -7.19 29.96 21.45
CA GLU A 243 -7.30 31.33 20.94
C GLU A 243 -6.14 32.16 21.50
N GLU A 244 -5.38 32.85 20.64
CA GLU A 244 -4.26 33.72 21.05
C GLU A 244 -3.27 33.01 22.02
N ASP A 245 -2.92 31.78 21.66
CA ASP A 245 -2.08 30.86 22.46
C ASP A 245 -2.68 30.34 23.78
N LYS A 246 -3.89 30.77 24.19
CA LYS A 246 -4.57 30.32 25.41
C LYS A 246 -5.59 29.22 25.14
N ASN A 247 -5.70 28.28 26.07
CA ASN A 247 -6.57 27.12 26.00
C ASN A 247 -7.86 27.34 26.80
N GLY A 248 -8.95 26.77 26.29
CA GLY A 248 -10.28 26.74 26.91
C GLY A 248 -11.06 25.50 26.53
N LEU A 249 -12.30 25.41 26.99
CA LEU A 249 -13.21 24.30 26.70
C LEU A 249 -14.55 24.83 26.21
N VAL A 250 -15.10 24.13 25.22
CA VAL A 250 -16.47 24.34 24.76
C VAL A 250 -17.16 22.98 24.66
N ASN A 251 -18.48 22.96 24.88
CA ASN A 251 -19.26 21.73 24.77
C ASN A 251 -19.76 21.51 23.33
N LEU A 252 -20.43 20.37 23.11
CA LEU A 252 -21.10 20.05 21.84
C LEU A 252 -22.16 21.07 21.38
N LYS A 253 -22.58 22.03 22.22
CA LYS A 253 -23.52 23.08 21.83
C LYS A 253 -22.82 24.39 21.47
N GLY A 254 -21.49 24.43 21.51
CA GLY A 254 -20.74 25.66 21.32
C GLY A 254 -20.66 26.56 22.53
N GLU A 255 -21.28 26.16 23.63
CA GLU A 255 -21.29 26.97 24.83
C GLU A 255 -19.90 26.89 25.45
N THR A 256 -19.35 28.05 25.79
CA THR A 256 -18.11 28.14 26.55
C THR A 256 -18.29 27.47 27.90
N VAL A 257 -17.55 26.38 28.10
CA VAL A 257 -17.47 25.64 29.36
C VAL A 257 -16.36 26.24 30.21
N LEU A 258 -15.23 26.56 29.58
CA LEU A 258 -14.09 27.22 30.18
C LEU A 258 -13.52 28.26 29.22
N ASP A 259 -13.48 29.52 29.65
CA ASP A 259 -12.92 30.61 28.86
C ASP A 259 -11.45 30.33 28.48
N THR A 260 -11.03 30.78 27.29
CA THR A 260 -9.66 30.68 26.72
C THR A 260 -8.66 31.54 27.50
N ASN A 261 -8.35 31.15 28.73
CA ASN A 261 -7.55 31.93 29.69
C ASN A 261 -6.37 31.16 30.30
N TYR A 262 -6.18 29.90 29.93
CA TYR A 262 -5.15 29.01 30.48
C TYR A 262 -3.99 28.85 29.51
N ASP A 263 -2.77 28.75 30.04
CA ASP A 263 -1.56 28.48 29.26
C ASP A 263 -1.57 27.06 28.69
N SER A 264 -2.01 26.08 29.50
CA SER A 264 -2.14 24.68 29.11
C SER A 264 -3.42 24.06 29.68
N LEU A 265 -4.03 23.15 28.93
CA LEU A 265 -5.15 22.31 29.36
C LEU A 265 -5.00 20.91 28.75
N TYR A 266 -5.09 19.88 29.59
CA TYR A 266 -4.89 18.47 29.18
C TYR A 266 -6.19 17.68 29.21
N SER A 267 -6.18 16.48 28.62
CA SER A 267 -7.32 15.56 28.64
C SER A 267 -7.79 15.23 30.06
N PHE A 268 -9.09 14.93 30.17
CA PHE A 268 -9.68 14.48 31.42
C PHE A 268 -9.18 13.07 31.77
N GLU A 269 -8.69 12.90 32.99
CA GLU A 269 -8.41 11.61 33.59
C GLU A 269 -9.27 11.47 34.83
N GLU A 270 -10.04 10.39 34.90
CA GLU A 270 -11.05 10.18 35.92
C GLU A 270 -12.00 11.40 36.09
N GLY A 271 -12.32 12.13 35.03
CA GLY A 271 -13.24 13.28 35.08
C GLY A 271 -12.65 14.58 35.65
N LEU A 272 -11.32 14.69 35.82
CA LEU A 272 -10.62 15.95 36.10
C LEU A 272 -9.57 16.23 35.02
N ALA A 273 -9.47 17.48 34.58
CA ALA A 273 -8.45 17.95 33.66
C ALA A 273 -7.43 18.85 34.38
N LEU A 274 -6.15 18.64 34.07
CA LEU A 274 -5.04 19.48 34.53
C LEU A 274 -5.07 20.81 33.76
N VAL A 275 -5.04 21.92 34.49
CA VAL A 275 -4.95 23.27 33.92
C VAL A 275 -3.74 24.04 34.44
N GLU A 276 -3.17 24.88 33.59
CA GLU A 276 -2.02 25.74 33.91
C GLU A 276 -2.34 27.20 33.61
N LYS A 277 -1.99 28.09 34.52
CA LYS A 277 -2.07 29.55 34.32
C LYS A 277 -1.05 30.28 35.18
N ASP A 278 -0.29 31.19 34.57
CA ASP A 278 0.70 32.03 35.25
C ASP A 278 1.72 31.19 36.09
N ASP A 279 2.27 30.13 35.48
CA ASP A 279 3.19 29.15 36.08
C ASP A 279 2.63 28.40 37.30
N LYS A 280 1.30 28.32 37.42
CA LYS A 280 0.61 27.55 38.46
C LYS A 280 -0.34 26.55 37.86
N TYR A 281 -0.49 25.44 38.56
CA TYR A 281 -1.33 24.32 38.15
C TYR A 281 -2.49 24.11 39.14
N GLY A 282 -3.58 23.59 38.59
CA GLY A 282 -4.82 23.22 39.28
C GLY A 282 -5.62 22.22 38.46
N TYR A 283 -6.86 21.97 38.85
CA TYR A 283 -7.74 21.02 38.16
C TYR A 283 -9.15 21.54 38.00
N VAL A 284 -9.72 21.28 36.82
CA VAL A 284 -11.12 21.58 36.50
C VAL A 284 -11.89 20.30 36.24
N ASP A 285 -13.18 20.29 36.56
CA ASP A 285 -14.09 19.23 36.13
C ASP A 285 -14.62 19.48 34.71
N GLN A 286 -15.37 18.52 34.19
CA GLN A 286 -16.02 18.58 32.88
C GLN A 286 -16.98 19.76 32.71
N SER A 287 -17.46 20.37 33.81
CA SER A 287 -18.28 21.58 33.76
C SER A 287 -17.46 22.87 33.62
N GLY A 288 -16.13 22.76 33.54
CA GLY A 288 -15.20 23.88 33.53
C GLY A 288 -15.05 24.53 34.89
N LYS A 289 -15.62 23.93 35.93
CA LYS A 289 -15.49 24.45 37.29
C LYS A 289 -14.13 24.06 37.83
N GLU A 290 -13.40 25.04 38.34
CA GLU A 290 -12.21 24.80 39.16
C GLU A 290 -12.61 23.98 40.40
N VAL A 291 -12.15 22.73 40.44
CA VAL A 291 -12.33 21.82 41.58
C VAL A 291 -11.18 22.02 42.57
N ILE A 292 -9.97 22.23 42.04
CA ILE A 292 -8.75 22.42 42.81
C ILE A 292 -8.05 23.67 42.30
N ASP A 293 -7.96 24.68 43.17
CA ASP A 293 -7.44 26.01 42.82
C ASP A 293 -6.01 25.99 42.24
N LEU A 294 -5.72 26.91 41.32
CA LEU A 294 -4.39 27.19 40.75
C LEU A 294 -3.38 27.64 41.83
N GLN A 295 -2.76 26.66 42.51
CA GLN A 295 -1.90 26.93 43.67
C GLN A 295 -0.60 26.11 43.67
N PHE A 296 -0.48 25.11 42.80
CA PHE A 296 0.67 24.21 42.76
C PHE A 296 1.69 24.67 41.74
N SER A 297 2.97 24.42 42.01
CA SER A 297 4.03 24.70 41.02
C SER A 297 4.25 23.54 40.04
N GLU A 298 3.83 22.32 40.41
CA GLU A 298 3.93 21.11 39.59
C GLU A 298 2.81 20.15 40.03
N VAL A 299 2.24 19.37 39.11
CA VAL A 299 1.16 18.41 39.39
C VAL A 299 1.26 17.20 38.44
N SER A 300 0.72 16.06 38.87
CA SER A 300 0.57 14.84 38.05
C SER A 300 -0.89 14.62 37.64
N ARG A 301 -1.15 13.73 36.68
CA ARG A 301 -2.53 13.29 36.38
C ARG A 301 -3.09 12.47 37.54
N PHE A 302 -4.41 12.40 37.64
CA PHE A 302 -5.06 11.50 38.60
C PHE A 302 -4.94 10.05 38.14
N GLU A 303 -4.53 9.17 39.05
CA GLU A 303 -4.51 7.72 38.84
C GLU A 303 -4.96 7.03 40.13
N GLY A 304 -5.94 6.13 40.01
CA GLY A 304 -6.61 5.53 41.17
C GLY A 304 -7.22 6.57 42.12
N GLY A 305 -7.63 7.74 41.62
CA GLY A 305 -8.20 8.82 42.41
C GLY A 305 -7.21 9.70 43.19
N LYS A 306 -5.91 9.64 42.88
CA LYS A 306 -4.85 10.33 43.62
C LYS A 306 -3.92 11.08 42.68
N ALA A 307 -3.30 12.16 43.15
CA ALA A 307 -2.33 12.93 42.36
C ALA A 307 -1.20 13.51 43.24
N PRO A 308 0.07 13.19 42.94
CA PRO A 308 1.22 13.93 43.47
C PRO A 308 1.25 15.38 42.96
N VAL A 309 1.39 16.32 43.88
CA VAL A 309 1.40 17.77 43.61
C VAL A 309 2.45 18.50 44.45
N VAL A 310 2.95 19.63 43.96
CA VAL A 310 3.98 20.43 44.63
C VAL A 310 3.42 21.77 45.10
N LYS A 311 3.46 22.01 46.41
CA LYS A 311 3.09 23.29 47.05
C LYS A 311 4.26 23.83 47.88
N ASP A 312 4.56 25.12 47.71
CA ASP A 312 5.63 25.80 48.44
C ASP A 312 7.00 25.07 48.39
N GLY A 313 7.29 24.38 47.28
CA GLY A 313 8.53 23.64 47.06
C GLY A 313 8.57 22.22 47.63
N ASN A 314 7.46 21.69 48.14
CA ASN A 314 7.36 20.33 48.68
C ASN A 314 6.24 19.55 47.97
N TYR A 315 6.50 18.28 47.68
CA TYR A 315 5.52 17.30 47.25
C TYR A 315 4.58 16.92 48.40
N GLY A 316 3.31 16.80 48.06
CA GLY A 316 2.27 16.10 48.80
C GLY A 316 1.37 15.36 47.82
N VAL A 317 0.31 14.73 48.31
CA VAL A 317 -0.64 13.96 47.50
C VAL A 317 -2.04 14.34 47.88
N ILE A 318 -2.85 14.60 46.86
CA ILE A 318 -4.25 14.98 47.03
C ILE A 318 -5.17 13.94 46.43
N ASP A 319 -6.38 13.87 46.98
CA ASP A 319 -7.50 13.21 46.32
C ASP A 319 -8.18 14.14 45.29
N LYS A 320 -9.20 13.62 44.61
CA LYS A 320 -9.96 14.35 43.57
C LYS A 320 -10.74 15.55 44.09
N SER A 321 -10.93 15.69 45.40
CA SER A 321 -11.54 16.87 46.02
C SER A 321 -10.51 17.94 46.38
N GLY A 322 -9.21 17.64 46.27
CA GLY A 322 -8.12 18.50 46.70
C GLY A 322 -7.79 18.37 48.19
N GLU A 323 -8.40 17.42 48.90
CA GLU A 323 -8.02 17.11 50.27
C GLU A 323 -6.68 16.39 50.28
N TRP A 324 -5.82 16.76 51.24
CA TRP A 324 -4.51 16.14 51.39
C TRP A 324 -4.65 14.72 51.92
N LEU A 325 -4.24 13.75 51.11
CA LEU A 325 -3.94 12.39 51.56
C LEU A 325 -2.58 12.39 52.26
N ILE A 326 -1.62 13.13 51.69
CA ILE A 326 -0.28 13.37 52.24
C ILE A 326 -0.01 14.88 52.17
N GLU A 327 0.19 15.53 53.31
CA GLU A 327 0.49 16.97 53.36
C GLU A 327 1.83 17.28 52.63
N PRO A 328 2.03 18.51 52.11
CA PRO A 328 3.22 18.84 51.33
C PRO A 328 4.46 18.98 52.24
N GLU A 329 5.14 17.87 52.50
CA GLU A 329 6.27 17.77 53.43
C GLU A 329 7.57 17.24 52.79
N TYR A 330 7.50 16.72 51.56
CA TYR A 330 8.64 16.16 50.84
C TYR A 330 9.30 17.17 49.88
N SER A 331 10.40 17.80 50.30
CA SER A 331 11.07 18.82 49.50
C SER A 331 11.44 18.36 48.08
N LYS A 332 10.96 19.08 47.05
CA LYS A 332 11.19 18.77 45.63
C LYS A 332 12.66 18.88 45.20
N GLU A 333 13.45 19.63 45.96
CA GLU A 333 14.90 19.71 45.78
C GLU A 333 15.59 18.38 46.14
N LYS A 334 14.93 17.54 46.93
CA LYS A 334 15.46 16.27 47.45
C LYS A 334 14.70 15.04 46.98
N TYR A 335 13.40 15.15 46.71
CA TYR A 335 12.53 14.03 46.38
C TYR A 335 11.72 14.29 45.12
N GLU A 336 11.23 13.21 44.51
CA GLU A 336 10.22 13.18 43.46
C GLU A 336 9.21 12.07 43.79
N LEU A 337 7.92 12.35 43.59
CA LEU A 337 6.83 11.39 43.81
C LEU A 337 6.16 11.07 42.48
N SER A 338 5.85 9.79 42.27
CA SER A 338 5.10 9.31 41.09
C SER A 338 4.22 8.13 41.46
N HIS A 339 3.26 7.81 40.59
CA HIS A 339 2.32 6.73 40.79
C HIS A 339 3.00 5.36 40.81
N LEU A 340 2.36 4.44 41.55
CA LEU A 340 2.65 3.01 41.58
C LEU A 340 1.29 2.28 41.67
N THR A 341 1.23 1.04 41.20
CA THR A 341 0.03 0.21 41.32
C THR A 341 -0.33 -0.12 42.79
N ASP A 342 -1.52 -0.68 43.02
CA ASP A 342 -1.99 -1.15 44.34
C ASP A 342 -2.06 -0.10 45.46
N ASP A 343 -2.50 1.13 45.15
CA ASP A 343 -2.63 2.21 46.13
C ASP A 343 -1.28 2.59 46.81
N LEU A 344 -0.17 2.46 46.08
CA LEU A 344 1.17 2.84 46.53
C LEU A 344 1.73 4.01 45.70
N LEU A 345 2.85 4.56 46.17
CA LEU A 345 3.57 5.63 45.47
C LEU A 345 5.06 5.30 45.40
N ARG A 346 5.69 5.65 44.27
CA ARG A 346 7.15 5.69 44.16
C ARG A 346 7.65 6.99 44.77
N ILE A 347 8.56 6.88 45.74
CA ILE A 347 9.33 8.02 46.25
C ILE A 347 10.79 7.89 45.81
N ALA A 348 11.25 8.84 45.01
CA ALA A 348 12.63 8.89 44.55
C ALA A 348 13.39 10.01 45.25
N LYS A 349 14.62 9.75 45.69
CA LYS A 349 15.48 10.66 46.44
C LYS A 349 16.73 10.99 45.64
N LYS A 350 17.04 12.28 45.54
CA LYS A 350 18.26 12.83 44.97
C LYS A 350 19.43 12.54 45.91
N VAL A 351 20.34 11.66 45.49
CA VAL A 351 21.58 11.33 46.19
C VAL A 351 22.75 12.03 45.48
N THR A 352 23.64 12.64 46.26
CA THR A 352 24.86 13.30 45.74
C THR A 352 26.06 12.47 46.16
N ASN A 353 26.77 11.90 45.18
CA ASN A 353 28.03 11.20 45.40
C ASN A 353 29.22 12.16 45.23
N ASP A 354 30.40 11.77 45.73
CA ASP A 354 31.61 12.61 45.90
C ASP A 354 32.17 13.24 44.59
N GLU A 355 31.57 13.00 43.43
CA GLU A 355 32.04 13.46 42.11
C GLU A 355 31.00 14.22 41.26
N THR A 356 30.03 14.92 41.87
CA THR A 356 29.02 15.78 41.19
C THR A 356 27.95 15.08 40.35
N VAL A 357 27.94 13.74 40.29
CA VAL A 357 26.82 12.98 39.71
C VAL A 357 25.64 13.00 40.69
N ARG A 358 24.48 13.43 40.20
CA ARG A 358 23.20 13.31 40.91
C ARG A 358 22.54 12.02 40.45
N GLU A 359 22.36 11.08 41.36
CA GLU A 359 21.63 9.83 41.14
C GLU A 359 20.29 9.89 41.87
N MET A 360 19.30 9.19 41.32
CA MET A 360 18.00 9.01 41.94
C MET A 360 17.95 7.61 42.53
N LYS A 361 17.70 7.50 43.83
CA LYS A 361 17.37 6.22 44.47
C LYS A 361 15.88 6.17 44.73
N TYR A 362 15.23 5.05 44.48
CA TYR A 362 13.79 4.83 44.52
C TYR A 362 13.42 3.97 45.72
N GLY A 363 12.25 4.27 46.27
CA GLY A 363 11.60 3.59 47.37
C GLY A 363 10.08 3.60 47.17
N ILE A 364 9.37 3.08 48.15
CA ILE A 364 7.91 2.92 48.12
C ILE A 364 7.31 3.58 49.35
N MET A 365 6.20 4.27 49.13
CA MET A 365 5.44 4.98 50.14
C MET A 365 3.97 4.56 50.07
N ASP A 366 3.34 4.47 51.23
CA ASP A 366 1.89 4.28 51.32
C ASP A 366 1.13 5.62 51.32
N LEU A 367 -0.19 5.55 51.27
CA LEU A 367 -1.04 6.75 51.23
C LEU A 367 -1.20 7.46 52.58
N SER A 368 -0.63 6.93 53.65
CA SER A 368 -0.50 7.66 54.92
C SER A 368 0.72 8.60 54.92
N GLY A 369 1.57 8.49 53.89
CA GLY A 369 2.85 9.18 53.80
C GLY A 369 3.98 8.44 54.53
N GLU A 370 3.74 7.21 55.00
CA GLU A 370 4.78 6.36 55.57
C GLU A 370 5.59 5.74 54.44
N ILE A 371 6.91 5.92 54.51
CA ILE A 371 7.85 5.26 53.61
C ILE A 371 7.93 3.78 54.04
N ILE A 372 7.34 2.89 53.24
CA ILE A 372 7.42 1.44 53.44
C ILE A 372 8.83 0.97 53.12
N ILE A 373 9.39 1.46 52.01
CA ILE A 373 10.74 1.13 51.54
C ILE A 373 11.51 2.42 51.37
N GLU A 374 12.56 2.58 52.17
CA GLU A 374 13.46 3.73 52.07
C GLU A 374 14.09 3.81 50.66
N PRO A 375 14.22 5.01 50.08
CA PRO A 375 14.86 5.19 48.78
C PRO A 375 16.30 4.65 48.75
N GLN A 376 16.48 3.49 48.14
CA GLN A 376 17.75 2.75 48.13
C GLN A 376 18.03 2.05 46.79
N PHE A 377 16.99 1.71 46.03
CA PHE A 377 17.11 1.02 44.73
C PHE A 377 17.38 2.00 43.59
N ASP A 378 18.07 1.58 42.55
CA ASP A 378 18.25 2.39 41.34
C ASP A 378 16.96 2.54 40.54
N ARG A 379 16.09 1.52 40.56
CA ARG A 379 14.77 1.52 39.90
C ARG A 379 13.80 0.57 40.61
N ILE A 380 12.50 0.84 40.48
CA ILE A 380 11.41 -0.05 40.95
C ILE A 380 10.32 -0.11 39.86
N GLY A 381 9.94 -1.32 39.45
CA GLY A 381 8.84 -1.59 38.53
C GLY A 381 7.45 -1.36 39.12
N ASP A 382 6.39 -1.71 38.38
CA ASP A 382 5.03 -1.78 38.93
C ASP A 382 4.78 -3.17 39.52
N PHE A 383 3.83 -3.27 40.47
CA PHE A 383 3.41 -4.57 40.99
C PHE A 383 2.52 -5.29 39.99
N TYR A 384 2.92 -6.51 39.63
CA TYR A 384 2.13 -7.46 38.87
C TYR A 384 2.14 -8.80 39.60
N ASN A 385 0.97 -9.41 39.77
CA ASN A 385 0.80 -10.64 40.54
C ASN A 385 1.45 -10.58 41.95
N GLY A 386 1.47 -9.39 42.55
CA GLY A 386 1.97 -9.15 43.91
C GLY A 386 3.48 -8.90 44.05
N LEU A 387 4.25 -8.92 42.94
CA LEU A 387 5.69 -8.64 42.94
C LEU A 387 6.04 -7.47 42.01
N ALA A 388 7.08 -6.72 42.35
CA ALA A 388 7.68 -5.69 41.50
C ALA A 388 9.18 -5.94 41.37
N PHE A 389 9.76 -5.74 40.18
CA PHE A 389 11.21 -5.79 40.05
C PHE A 389 11.85 -4.58 40.73
N VAL A 390 13.04 -4.78 41.28
CA VAL A 390 13.92 -3.73 41.78
C VAL A 390 15.27 -3.85 41.11
N VAL A 391 15.98 -2.72 40.97
CA VAL A 391 17.37 -2.70 40.49
C VAL A 391 18.26 -2.16 41.60
N ASP A 392 19.35 -2.86 41.91
CA ASP A 392 20.39 -2.41 42.85
C ASP A 392 21.77 -2.70 42.26
N ASP A 393 22.58 -1.66 42.04
CA ASP A 393 23.93 -1.78 41.45
C ASP A 393 23.92 -2.53 40.10
N GLU A 394 22.95 -2.17 39.24
CA GLU A 394 22.65 -2.77 37.92
C GLU A 394 21.94 -4.13 37.95
N ASP A 395 21.94 -4.84 39.08
CA ASP A 395 21.31 -6.15 39.20
C ASP A 395 19.81 -6.05 39.51
N PHE A 396 19.03 -6.91 38.88
CA PHE A 396 17.59 -7.03 39.05
C PHE A 396 17.25 -8.10 40.10
N GLY A 397 16.28 -7.76 40.96
CA GLY A 397 15.64 -8.65 41.92
C GLY A 397 14.14 -8.34 42.01
N TYR A 398 13.47 -8.90 43.02
CA TYR A 398 12.03 -8.70 43.22
C TYR A 398 11.67 -8.50 44.68
N ILE A 399 10.69 -7.62 44.90
CA ILE A 399 10.11 -7.33 46.20
C ILE A 399 8.62 -7.63 46.19
N ASP A 400 8.09 -7.94 47.37
CA ASP A 400 6.65 -7.96 47.61
C ASP A 400 6.12 -6.56 47.98
N LYS A 401 4.80 -6.44 48.09
CA LYS A 401 4.12 -5.19 48.48
C LYS A 401 4.44 -4.69 49.89
N ASN A 402 5.00 -5.54 50.76
CA ASN A 402 5.44 -5.15 52.09
C ASN A 402 6.89 -4.62 52.06
N GLY A 403 7.54 -4.71 50.90
CA GLY A 403 8.94 -4.34 50.70
C GLY A 403 9.93 -5.39 51.16
N GLU A 404 9.48 -6.62 51.40
CA GLU A 404 10.37 -7.75 51.63
C GLU A 404 11.00 -8.17 50.30
N ILE A 405 12.32 -8.31 50.26
CA ILE A 405 13.03 -8.87 49.12
C ILE A 405 12.64 -10.35 49.02
N VAL A 406 11.92 -10.70 47.97
CA VAL A 406 11.51 -12.08 47.67
C VAL A 406 12.61 -12.78 46.87
N ILE A 407 13.21 -12.06 45.92
CA ILE A 407 14.32 -12.53 45.12
C ILE A 407 15.41 -11.46 45.19
N GLU A 408 16.57 -11.83 45.74
CA GLU A 408 17.71 -10.93 45.87
C GLU A 408 18.15 -10.42 44.49
N PRO A 409 18.54 -9.14 44.36
CA PRO A 409 19.17 -8.62 43.15
C PRO A 409 20.36 -9.48 42.74
N GLN A 410 20.24 -10.12 41.59
CA GLN A 410 21.26 -11.05 41.08
C GLN A 410 21.21 -11.27 39.56
N PHE A 411 20.16 -10.78 38.88
CA PHE A 411 20.00 -10.96 37.43
C PHE A 411 20.46 -9.72 36.68
N GLU A 412 21.09 -9.89 35.52
CA GLU A 412 21.47 -8.76 34.67
C GLU A 412 20.25 -7.99 34.15
N ASN A 413 19.12 -8.66 34.00
CA ASN A 413 17.83 -8.07 33.62
C ASN A 413 16.67 -8.99 34.03
N ALA A 414 15.49 -8.41 34.27
CA ALA A 414 14.30 -9.15 34.64
C ALA A 414 13.01 -8.44 34.17
N TYR A 415 12.02 -9.21 33.70
CA TYR A 415 10.73 -8.68 33.26
C TYR A 415 9.68 -8.70 34.39
N ASN A 416 8.48 -8.16 34.15
CA ASN A 416 7.39 -8.25 35.13
C ASN A 416 6.78 -9.65 35.16
N PHE A 417 6.22 -10.05 36.31
CA PHE A 417 5.39 -11.25 36.45
C PHE A 417 3.99 -11.02 35.84
N ASN A 418 3.91 -10.76 34.54
CA ASN A 418 2.66 -10.45 33.83
C ASN A 418 2.13 -11.61 32.97
N THR A 419 2.85 -12.73 32.92
CA THR A 419 2.48 -13.93 32.18
C THR A 419 2.06 -15.01 33.18
N ASP A 420 0.89 -15.61 32.98
CA ASP A 420 0.37 -16.72 33.78
C ASP A 420 0.47 -18.03 33.00
N ILE A 421 0.92 -19.10 33.66
CA ILE A 421 0.93 -20.47 33.14
C ILE A 421 0.24 -21.36 34.16
N ASP A 422 -0.86 -22.02 33.79
CA ASP A 422 -1.58 -22.95 34.69
C ASP A 422 -1.98 -22.32 36.05
N GLY A 423 -2.13 -20.99 36.14
CA GLY A 423 -2.40 -20.25 37.38
C GLY A 423 -1.15 -19.85 38.19
N GLU A 424 0.05 -20.02 37.62
CA GLU A 424 1.34 -19.64 38.20
C GLU A 424 1.95 -18.49 37.40
N ALA A 425 2.21 -17.36 38.07
CA ALA A 425 2.85 -16.22 37.43
C ALA A 425 4.35 -16.47 37.25
N ILE A 426 4.87 -16.15 36.07
CA ILE A 426 6.29 -16.34 35.73
C ILE A 426 6.94 -15.05 35.22
N SER A 427 8.26 -15.04 35.22
CA SER A 427 9.06 -13.96 34.65
C SER A 427 10.25 -14.50 33.85
N VAL A 428 10.59 -13.79 32.77
CA VAL A 428 11.84 -13.99 32.04
C VAL A 428 12.94 -13.21 32.75
N VAL A 429 14.10 -13.85 32.95
CA VAL A 429 15.29 -13.25 33.57
C VAL A 429 16.51 -13.46 32.68
N ILE A 430 17.54 -12.64 32.86
CA ILE A 430 18.81 -12.73 32.15
C ILE A 430 19.94 -12.95 33.16
N GLU A 431 20.75 -13.98 32.95
CA GLU A 431 21.96 -14.31 33.70
C GLU A 431 23.09 -14.68 32.72
N ASP A 432 24.28 -14.08 32.88
CA ASP A 432 25.43 -14.25 31.98
C ASP A 432 25.08 -14.04 30.48
N GLY A 433 24.21 -13.07 30.18
CA GLY A 433 23.70 -12.78 28.84
C GLY A 433 22.64 -13.76 28.30
N GLN A 434 22.32 -14.83 29.03
CA GLN A 434 21.37 -15.87 28.62
C GLN A 434 20.04 -15.73 29.36
N ARG A 435 18.94 -16.05 28.68
CA ARG A 435 17.57 -15.93 29.18
C ARG A 435 17.06 -17.25 29.75
N GLY A 436 16.41 -17.16 30.90
CA GLY A 436 15.70 -18.22 31.59
C GLY A 436 14.31 -17.77 32.06
N VAL A 437 13.57 -18.67 32.70
CA VAL A 437 12.24 -18.40 33.24
C VAL A 437 12.18 -18.85 34.69
N ILE A 438 11.68 -17.98 35.57
CA ILE A 438 11.52 -18.23 37.00
C ILE A 438 10.05 -18.14 37.42
N ASN A 439 9.71 -18.83 38.51
CA ASN A 439 8.47 -18.62 39.25
C ASN A 439 8.59 -17.47 40.27
N GLN A 440 7.53 -17.22 41.03
CA GLN A 440 7.46 -16.13 42.01
C GLN A 440 8.38 -16.34 43.22
N GLU A 441 8.80 -17.57 43.49
CA GLU A 441 9.80 -17.91 44.50
C GLU A 441 11.24 -17.71 44.01
N GLY A 442 11.45 -17.39 42.72
CA GLY A 442 12.76 -17.24 42.10
C GLY A 442 13.42 -18.57 41.71
N GLU A 443 12.67 -19.68 41.72
CA GLU A 443 13.15 -20.97 41.25
C GLU A 443 13.07 -21.02 39.72
N PHE A 444 14.14 -21.48 39.08
CA PHE A 444 14.16 -21.67 37.62
C PHE A 444 13.20 -22.78 37.21
N ILE A 445 12.22 -22.41 36.39
CA ILE A 445 11.41 -23.35 35.60
C ILE A 445 12.21 -23.73 34.35
N ILE A 446 12.86 -22.74 33.73
CA ILE A 446 13.75 -22.88 32.59
C ILE A 446 15.08 -22.22 32.97
N GLU A 447 16.15 -23.01 33.02
CA GLU A 447 17.51 -22.51 33.28
C GLU A 447 17.94 -21.48 32.23
N PRO A 448 18.77 -20.48 32.57
CA PRO A 448 19.19 -19.43 31.66
C PRO A 448 20.21 -19.97 30.66
N VAL A 449 19.72 -20.45 29.52
CA VAL A 449 20.54 -21.11 28.48
C VAL A 449 20.24 -20.64 27.06
N PHE A 450 19.24 -19.76 26.89
CA PHE A 450 18.75 -19.32 25.59
C PHE A 450 19.20 -17.90 25.29
N ASP A 451 19.57 -17.64 24.04
CA ASP A 451 19.84 -16.27 23.58
C ASP A 451 18.55 -15.46 23.52
N ARG A 452 17.40 -16.08 23.22
CA ARG A 452 16.08 -15.43 23.26
C ARG A 452 14.99 -16.38 23.76
N ILE A 453 14.01 -15.82 24.49
CA ILE A 453 12.74 -16.48 24.84
C ILE A 453 11.62 -15.46 24.58
N ALA A 454 10.60 -15.85 23.81
CA ALA A 454 9.44 -15.01 23.49
C ALA A 454 8.14 -15.77 23.78
N ASN A 455 7.25 -15.14 24.55
CA ASN A 455 5.90 -15.65 24.81
C ASN A 455 5.06 -15.63 23.53
N VAL A 456 4.40 -16.75 23.22
CA VAL A 456 3.36 -16.79 22.19
C VAL A 456 2.02 -16.72 22.92
N GLU A 457 1.29 -15.62 22.72
CA GLU A 457 -0.04 -15.43 23.31
C GLU A 457 -0.99 -16.54 22.83
N ASP A 458 -1.87 -17.02 23.71
CA ASP A 458 -2.86 -18.07 23.45
C ASP A 458 -2.34 -19.47 23.01
N ALA A 459 -1.03 -19.69 22.92
CA ALA A 459 -0.45 -20.94 22.41
C ALA A 459 0.23 -21.86 23.44
N ASP A 460 0.27 -21.51 24.73
CA ASP A 460 0.95 -22.27 25.80
C ASP A 460 2.40 -22.71 25.46
N VAL A 461 3.12 -21.94 24.64
CA VAL A 461 4.50 -22.23 24.21
C VAL A 461 5.40 -20.98 24.20
N PHE A 462 6.71 -21.18 24.11
CA PHE A 462 7.70 -20.14 23.85
C PHE A 462 8.44 -20.40 22.55
N ILE A 463 8.69 -19.34 21.79
CA ILE A 463 9.71 -19.36 20.74
C ILE A 463 11.05 -19.05 21.40
N ILE A 464 12.06 -19.86 21.10
CA ILE A 464 13.41 -19.74 21.65
C ILE A 464 14.44 -19.53 20.54
N GLU A 465 15.58 -18.96 20.91
CA GLU A 465 16.80 -18.84 20.09
C GLU A 465 17.99 -19.33 20.91
N GLN A 466 18.83 -20.16 20.33
CA GLN A 466 20.07 -20.68 20.93
C GLN A 466 21.09 -20.94 19.82
N ASP A 467 22.31 -20.39 19.97
CA ASP A 467 23.40 -20.54 19.00
C ASP A 467 22.99 -20.10 17.57
N ASP A 468 22.27 -18.97 17.47
CA ASP A 468 21.67 -18.43 16.22
C ASP A 468 20.59 -19.34 15.58
N GLU A 469 20.11 -20.38 16.29
CA GLU A 469 19.07 -21.30 15.84
C GLU A 469 17.77 -21.17 16.66
N PHE A 470 16.63 -21.13 15.98
CA PHE A 470 15.30 -21.00 16.55
C PHE A 470 14.61 -22.35 16.74
N GLY A 471 13.83 -22.45 17.82
CA GLY A 471 13.00 -23.60 18.17
C GLY A 471 11.75 -23.21 18.97
N VAL A 472 10.98 -24.20 19.40
CA VAL A 472 9.78 -23.99 20.23
C VAL A 472 9.81 -24.94 21.43
N ILE A 473 9.51 -24.42 22.61
CA ILE A 473 9.40 -25.18 23.85
C ILE A 473 8.05 -24.95 24.50
N ASP A 474 7.57 -25.91 25.28
CA ASP A 474 6.44 -25.66 26.16
C ASP A 474 6.85 -24.76 27.34
N LYS A 475 5.85 -24.34 28.11
CA LYS A 475 6.05 -23.50 29.29
C LYS A 475 6.88 -24.12 30.41
N LYS A 476 7.13 -25.43 30.36
CA LYS A 476 7.93 -26.19 31.32
C LYS A 476 9.35 -26.45 30.81
N GLY A 477 9.71 -25.91 29.64
CA GLY A 477 11.02 -26.08 29.02
C GLY A 477 11.18 -27.36 28.20
N ASN A 478 10.12 -28.14 28.00
CA ASN A 478 10.22 -29.33 27.15
C ASN A 478 10.24 -28.92 25.69
N LYS A 479 11.17 -29.50 24.92
CA LYS A 479 11.30 -29.23 23.49
C LYS A 479 10.07 -29.74 22.72
N ILE A 480 9.44 -28.84 21.98
CA ILE A 480 8.33 -29.13 21.05
C ILE A 480 8.86 -29.15 19.63
N ILE A 481 9.57 -28.08 19.23
CA ILE A 481 10.32 -27.99 17.97
C ILE A 481 11.80 -27.80 18.33
N GLU A 482 12.66 -28.66 17.81
CA GLU A 482 14.10 -28.60 18.03
C GLU A 482 14.69 -27.28 17.51
N ALA A 483 15.56 -26.63 18.28
CA ALA A 483 16.29 -25.45 17.84
C ALA A 483 17.33 -25.86 16.79
N LYS A 484 17.02 -25.58 15.52
CA LYS A 484 17.88 -25.85 14.35
C LYS A 484 17.49 -25.05 13.09
N TYR A 485 16.63 -24.05 13.26
CA TYR A 485 16.06 -23.26 12.16
C TYR A 485 16.62 -21.85 12.20
N HIS A 486 16.85 -21.21 11.06
CA HIS A 486 17.32 -19.82 11.04
C HIS A 486 16.21 -18.82 11.40
N ARG A 487 14.93 -19.24 11.31
CA ARG A 487 13.77 -18.43 11.68
C ARG A 487 12.54 -19.28 12.00
N ILE A 488 11.67 -18.75 12.86
CA ILE A 488 10.31 -19.27 13.10
C ILE A 488 9.31 -18.10 13.03
N HIS A 489 8.22 -18.30 12.30
CA HIS A 489 7.08 -17.41 12.14
C HIS A 489 5.88 -17.96 12.91
N ASP A 490 5.28 -17.15 13.79
CA ASP A 490 3.96 -17.45 14.36
C ASP A 490 2.89 -17.04 13.36
N LEU A 491 2.19 -18.04 12.80
CA LEU A 491 1.20 -17.82 11.74
C LEU A 491 -0.17 -17.43 12.31
N TYR A 492 -0.38 -17.51 13.63
CA TYR A 492 -1.64 -17.16 14.28
C TYR A 492 -1.80 -15.65 14.48
N SER A 493 -0.72 -14.93 14.81
CA SER A 493 -0.78 -13.49 15.10
C SER A 493 -1.31 -12.61 13.95
N TYR A 494 -1.40 -13.18 12.75
CA TYR A 494 -1.85 -12.53 11.53
C TYR A 494 -3.27 -12.94 11.10
N SER A 495 -3.90 -13.89 11.80
CA SER A 495 -5.18 -14.48 11.38
C SER A 495 -6.17 -14.62 12.56
N TYR A 496 -7.19 -13.76 12.57
CA TYR A 496 -8.26 -13.78 13.59
C TYR A 496 -9.22 -14.98 13.47
N ASP A 497 -9.05 -15.81 12.44
CA ASP A 497 -9.99 -16.85 12.03
C ASP A 497 -9.44 -18.27 12.23
N LEU A 498 -8.22 -18.42 12.77
CA LEU A 498 -7.66 -19.73 13.09
C LEU A 498 -8.17 -20.23 14.45
N ASP A 499 -8.61 -21.48 14.50
CA ASP A 499 -8.96 -22.16 15.75
C ASP A 499 -7.72 -22.72 16.48
N GLU A 500 -6.57 -22.83 15.80
CA GLU A 500 -5.34 -23.46 16.30
C GLU A 500 -4.08 -22.69 15.84
N HIS A 501 -2.96 -22.85 16.57
CA HIS A 501 -1.68 -22.20 16.24
C HIS A 501 -0.79 -23.08 15.34
N TYR A 502 -0.14 -22.42 14.38
CA TYR A 502 0.80 -23.02 13.44
C TYR A 502 2.07 -22.18 13.35
N PHE A 503 3.18 -22.84 13.00
CA PHE A 503 4.49 -22.23 12.87
C PHE A 503 5.09 -22.50 11.50
N GLY A 504 5.58 -21.45 10.84
CA GLY A 504 6.47 -21.56 9.68
C GLY A 504 7.92 -21.58 10.14
N VAL A 505 8.66 -22.64 9.85
CA VAL A 505 10.08 -22.79 10.23
C VAL A 505 10.95 -22.70 8.99
N GLN A 506 12.07 -21.98 9.05
CA GLN A 506 12.88 -21.66 7.88
C GLN A 506 14.35 -22.06 8.06
N VAL A 507 14.95 -22.65 7.02
CA VAL A 507 16.40 -22.80 6.86
C VAL A 507 16.74 -22.31 5.46
N ASP A 508 17.72 -21.41 5.35
CA ASP A 508 18.07 -20.71 4.12
C ASP A 508 16.81 -20.12 3.42
N ASP A 509 16.57 -20.50 2.17
CA ASP A 509 15.42 -20.09 1.35
C ASP A 509 14.24 -21.07 1.42
N LYS A 510 14.26 -22.04 2.36
CA LYS A 510 13.23 -23.08 2.46
C LYS A 510 12.44 -23.03 3.76
N ILE A 511 11.13 -23.17 3.62
CA ILE A 511 10.15 -23.11 4.70
C ILE A 511 9.44 -24.47 4.84
N GLY A 512 9.22 -24.88 6.09
CA GLY A 512 8.39 -26.01 6.49
C GLY A 512 7.36 -25.58 7.52
N LEU A 513 6.36 -26.41 7.77
CA LEU A 513 5.23 -26.08 8.64
C LEU A 513 5.09 -27.05 9.80
N TYR A 514 4.75 -26.51 10.96
CA TYR A 514 4.50 -27.25 12.19
C TYR A 514 3.18 -26.79 12.82
N HIS A 515 2.46 -27.72 13.43
CA HIS A 515 1.39 -27.40 14.36
C HIS A 515 1.96 -27.12 15.76
N LYS A 516 1.26 -26.35 16.60
CA LYS A 516 1.73 -25.99 17.96
C LYS A 516 2.04 -27.17 18.87
N SER A 517 1.46 -28.34 18.59
CA SER A 517 1.75 -29.59 19.31
C SER A 517 3.16 -30.13 19.05
N GLY A 518 3.88 -29.60 18.06
CA GLY A 518 5.15 -30.12 17.56
C GLY A 518 4.98 -31.16 16.45
N GLU A 519 3.75 -31.42 16.00
CA GLU A 519 3.51 -32.22 14.80
C GLU A 519 4.06 -31.48 13.58
N GLN A 520 5.02 -32.12 12.90
CA GLN A 520 5.55 -31.63 11.65
C GLN A 520 4.53 -31.91 10.54
N ILE A 521 4.00 -30.84 9.97
CA ILE A 521 3.02 -30.91 8.87
C ILE A 521 3.76 -31.15 7.56
N THR A 522 4.89 -30.46 7.35
CA THR A 522 5.73 -30.65 6.16
C THR A 522 7.22 -30.43 6.45
N GLU A 523 8.07 -30.97 5.59
CA GLU A 523 9.52 -30.70 5.58
C GLU A 523 9.81 -29.31 4.99
N LEU A 524 11.09 -28.91 4.95
CA LEU A 524 11.55 -27.64 4.39
C LEU A 524 11.48 -27.67 2.85
N ILE A 525 10.28 -27.52 2.30
CA ILE A 525 10.00 -27.75 0.88
C ILE A 525 9.44 -26.53 0.15
N PHE A 526 8.96 -25.51 0.88
CA PHE A 526 8.41 -24.29 0.29
C PHE A 526 9.48 -23.22 0.14
N ASN A 527 9.40 -22.42 -0.92
CA ASN A 527 10.21 -21.24 -1.16
C ASN A 527 9.69 -20.02 -0.39
N ASP A 528 8.36 -19.87 -0.33
CA ASP A 528 7.69 -18.78 0.37
C ASP A 528 6.28 -19.22 0.84
N ILE A 529 5.69 -18.47 1.77
CA ILE A 529 4.34 -18.70 2.31
C ILE A 529 3.61 -17.37 2.57
N ASN A 530 2.29 -17.36 2.37
CA ASN A 530 1.42 -16.23 2.76
C ASN A 530 0.76 -16.47 4.14
N ASP A 531 -0.06 -15.52 4.60
CA ASP A 531 -0.83 -15.66 5.83
C ASP A 531 -1.96 -16.70 5.69
N PRO A 532 -2.19 -17.53 6.72
CA PRO A 532 -3.24 -18.53 6.68
C PRO A 532 -4.65 -17.94 6.83
N ARG A 533 -5.62 -18.49 6.10
CA ARG A 533 -7.05 -18.12 6.11
C ARG A 533 -7.92 -19.37 6.05
N ASP A 534 -8.92 -19.47 6.92
CA ASP A 534 -9.87 -20.60 6.96
C ASP A 534 -9.21 -22.01 7.00
N GLY A 535 -8.03 -22.13 7.61
CA GLY A 535 -7.26 -23.39 7.68
C GLY A 535 -6.41 -23.72 6.44
N TYR A 536 -6.37 -22.84 5.44
CA TYR A 536 -5.53 -22.96 4.25
C TYR A 536 -4.41 -21.92 4.25
N ILE A 537 -3.33 -22.24 3.54
CA ILE A 537 -2.19 -21.33 3.34
C ILE A 537 -1.70 -21.42 1.90
N SER A 538 -1.43 -20.27 1.27
CA SER A 538 -0.79 -20.23 -0.04
C SER A 538 0.71 -20.41 0.13
N VAL A 539 1.29 -21.31 -0.68
CA VAL A 539 2.70 -21.70 -0.56
C VAL A 539 3.35 -21.70 -1.93
N GLU A 540 4.59 -21.25 -2.01
CA GLU A 540 5.41 -21.31 -3.21
C GLU A 540 6.32 -22.54 -3.16
N GLN A 541 6.41 -23.29 -4.25
CA GLN A 541 7.38 -24.37 -4.41
C GLN A 541 7.75 -24.53 -5.88
N ASN A 542 9.06 -24.59 -6.16
CA ASN A 542 9.62 -24.65 -7.52
C ASN A 542 9.15 -23.46 -8.38
N ASP A 543 9.24 -22.25 -7.82
CA ASP A 543 8.91 -20.96 -8.46
C ASP A 543 7.44 -20.86 -8.92
N ASN A 544 6.56 -21.66 -8.32
CA ASN A 544 5.13 -21.67 -8.58
C ASN A 544 4.37 -21.71 -7.26
N TRP A 545 3.20 -21.08 -7.24
CA TRP A 545 2.29 -21.03 -6.10
C TRP A 545 1.21 -22.10 -6.18
N GLY A 546 0.84 -22.60 -4.99
CA GLY A 546 -0.25 -23.53 -4.74
C GLY A 546 -0.94 -23.24 -3.41
N VAL A 547 -1.91 -24.08 -3.04
CA VAL A 547 -2.67 -23.96 -1.78
C VAL A 547 -2.53 -25.25 -0.99
N PHE A 548 -2.19 -25.09 0.28
CA PHE A 548 -1.92 -26.17 1.21
C PHE A 548 -2.94 -26.16 2.36
N ASP A 549 -3.47 -27.34 2.70
CA ASP A 549 -4.37 -27.53 3.84
C ASP A 549 -3.53 -27.82 5.09
N LEU A 550 -3.63 -26.95 6.09
CA LEU A 550 -2.84 -27.06 7.33
C LEU A 550 -3.26 -28.24 8.21
N GLU A 551 -4.53 -28.64 8.17
CA GLU A 551 -5.04 -29.77 8.97
C GLU A 551 -4.76 -31.11 8.28
N ALA A 552 -4.99 -31.18 6.97
CA ALA A 552 -4.74 -32.40 6.20
C ALA A 552 -3.25 -32.64 5.94
N GLY A 553 -2.43 -31.58 5.92
CA GLY A 553 -1.01 -31.65 5.61
C GLY A 553 -0.74 -32.04 4.16
N ASP A 554 -1.59 -31.60 3.23
CA ASP A 554 -1.49 -31.94 1.81
C ASP A 554 -1.88 -30.74 0.94
N PHE A 555 -1.46 -30.77 -0.32
CA PHE A 555 -1.87 -29.79 -1.29
C PHE A 555 -3.35 -29.97 -1.62
N VAL A 556 -4.12 -28.89 -1.46
CA VAL A 556 -5.42 -28.76 -2.12
C VAL A 556 -5.19 -28.44 -3.59
N ILE A 557 -4.18 -27.62 -3.87
CA ILE A 557 -3.80 -27.17 -5.20
C ILE A 557 -2.29 -27.29 -5.31
N GLU A 558 -1.85 -28.20 -6.18
CA GLU A 558 -0.45 -28.38 -6.49
C GLU A 558 0.17 -27.08 -7.06
N PRO A 559 1.43 -26.75 -6.72
CA PRO A 559 2.12 -25.57 -7.21
C PRO A 559 2.18 -25.57 -8.74
N LYS A 560 1.53 -24.59 -9.37
CA LYS A 560 1.49 -24.45 -10.84
C LYS A 560 1.17 -23.04 -11.33
N TYR A 561 0.89 -22.11 -10.43
CA TYR A 561 0.52 -20.73 -10.77
C TYR A 561 1.72 -19.82 -10.56
N ASP A 562 1.86 -18.79 -11.39
CA ASP A 562 2.92 -17.79 -11.23
C ASP A 562 2.71 -16.98 -9.93
N SER A 563 1.44 -16.81 -9.54
CA SER A 563 1.03 -16.11 -8.31
C SER A 563 -0.36 -16.56 -7.85
N ILE A 564 -0.65 -16.40 -6.56
CA ILE A 564 -1.96 -16.65 -5.98
C ILE A 564 -2.30 -15.59 -4.93
N GLY A 565 -3.50 -15.02 -4.99
CA GLY A 565 -4.04 -14.12 -3.99
C GLY A 565 -4.67 -14.85 -2.80
N GLU A 566 -5.26 -14.08 -1.88
CA GLU A 566 -5.98 -14.64 -0.75
C GLU A 566 -7.37 -15.14 -1.16
N PHE A 567 -7.89 -16.14 -0.44
CA PHE A 567 -9.29 -16.52 -0.59
C PHE A 567 -10.18 -15.42 -0.04
N SER A 568 -11.02 -14.88 -0.90
CA SER A 568 -12.09 -13.98 -0.53
C SER A 568 -13.38 -14.48 -1.14
N GLN A 569 -14.38 -14.72 -0.30
CA GLN A 569 -15.73 -15.14 -0.71
C GLN A 569 -15.76 -16.49 -1.44
N GLY A 570 -14.79 -17.34 -1.09
CA GLY A 570 -14.68 -18.69 -1.63
C GLY A 570 -13.86 -18.80 -2.90
N LEU A 571 -13.33 -17.70 -3.43
CA LEU A 571 -12.44 -17.69 -4.60
C LEU A 571 -11.08 -17.05 -4.26
N ALA A 572 -10.01 -17.52 -4.90
CA ALA A 572 -8.69 -16.88 -4.87
C ALA A 572 -8.29 -16.49 -6.30
N SER A 573 -7.67 -15.32 -6.44
CA SER A 573 -7.07 -14.89 -7.70
C SER A 573 -5.82 -15.72 -7.99
N VAL A 574 -5.60 -16.11 -9.24
CA VAL A 574 -4.43 -16.88 -9.66
C VAL A 574 -3.85 -16.30 -10.94
N GLU A 575 -2.53 -16.24 -11.04
CA GLU A 575 -1.82 -15.85 -12.24
C GLU A 575 -1.22 -17.09 -12.92
N LEU A 576 -1.39 -17.19 -14.23
CA LEU A 576 -0.78 -18.23 -15.07
C LEU A 576 -0.43 -17.61 -16.42
N ASP A 577 0.80 -17.80 -16.88
CA ASP A 577 1.31 -17.24 -18.14
C ASP A 577 1.10 -15.72 -18.23
N ARG A 578 1.28 -15.01 -17.09
CA ARG A 578 1.05 -13.55 -16.92
C ARG A 578 -0.39 -13.08 -17.12
N GLN A 579 -1.34 -13.99 -17.05
CA GLN A 579 -2.76 -13.66 -17.06
C GLN A 579 -3.40 -14.10 -15.76
N TRP A 580 -4.33 -13.31 -15.26
CA TRP A 580 -5.03 -13.52 -14.01
C TRP A 580 -6.39 -14.16 -14.26
N GLY A 581 -6.77 -15.08 -13.37
CA GLY A 581 -8.05 -15.79 -13.31
C GLY A 581 -8.43 -16.08 -11.85
N PHE A 582 -9.37 -17.00 -11.63
CA PHE A 582 -9.86 -17.35 -10.29
C PHE A 582 -10.13 -18.84 -10.12
N ILE A 583 -9.87 -19.33 -8.92
CA ILE A 583 -10.09 -20.71 -8.49
C ILE A 583 -10.97 -20.76 -7.24
N ASP A 584 -11.70 -21.86 -7.07
CA ASP A 584 -12.44 -22.13 -5.84
C ASP A 584 -11.55 -22.76 -4.74
N LYS A 585 -12.10 -22.89 -3.52
CA LYS A 585 -11.43 -23.56 -2.39
C LYS A 585 -11.02 -25.01 -2.67
N GLY A 586 -11.56 -25.65 -3.69
CA GLY A 586 -11.16 -27.01 -4.12
C GLY A 586 -10.12 -27.01 -5.24
N GLY A 587 -9.66 -25.84 -5.69
CA GLY A 587 -8.71 -25.68 -6.78
C GLY A 587 -9.26 -25.81 -8.19
N ASN A 588 -10.57 -25.84 -8.33
CA ASN A 588 -11.18 -25.81 -9.64
C ASN A 588 -11.08 -24.39 -10.19
N VAL A 589 -10.60 -24.26 -11.43
CA VAL A 589 -10.64 -22.99 -12.15
C VAL A 589 -12.11 -22.63 -12.36
N VAL A 590 -12.53 -21.53 -11.73
CA VAL A 590 -13.87 -20.96 -11.89
C VAL A 590 -13.85 -19.97 -13.06
N ILE A 591 -12.78 -19.19 -13.16
CA ILE A 591 -12.59 -18.18 -14.19
C ILE A 591 -11.19 -18.38 -14.78
N GLU A 592 -11.13 -18.73 -16.06
CA GLU A 592 -9.87 -18.99 -16.75
C GLU A 592 -8.97 -17.74 -16.75
N PRO A 593 -7.65 -17.91 -16.55
CA PRO A 593 -6.68 -16.83 -16.70
C PRO A 593 -6.82 -16.11 -18.04
N GLN A 594 -7.19 -14.83 -17.99
CA GLN A 594 -7.42 -14.02 -19.19
C GLN A 594 -7.28 -12.50 -18.95
N PHE A 595 -7.10 -12.08 -17.69
CA PHE A 595 -7.04 -10.67 -17.31
C PHE A 595 -5.59 -10.20 -17.13
N ASP A 596 -5.28 -8.95 -17.44
CA ASP A 596 -3.95 -8.37 -17.22
C ASP A 596 -3.63 -8.22 -15.72
N SER A 597 -4.65 -7.95 -14.92
CA SER A 597 -4.55 -7.89 -13.46
C SER A 597 -5.93 -8.03 -12.84
N VAL A 598 -5.99 -8.51 -11.61
CA VAL A 598 -7.23 -8.58 -10.85
C VAL A 598 -7.05 -8.07 -9.43
N ARG A 599 -8.16 -7.75 -8.76
CA ARG A 599 -8.26 -7.63 -7.31
C ARG A 599 -9.14 -8.75 -6.81
N ASP A 600 -8.90 -9.19 -5.58
CA ASP A 600 -9.71 -10.25 -4.96
C ASP A 600 -11.19 -9.86 -4.89
N PHE A 601 -12.04 -10.89 -4.91
CA PHE A 601 -13.47 -10.70 -4.76
C PHE A 601 -13.78 -9.98 -3.47
N ARG A 602 -14.45 -8.86 -3.58
CA ARG A 602 -15.15 -8.19 -2.49
C ARG A 602 -16.63 -8.36 -2.83
N ASP A 603 -17.56 -8.28 -1.88
CA ASP A 603 -18.96 -8.83 -1.79
C ASP A 603 -19.77 -9.31 -3.01
N GLY A 604 -19.14 -10.05 -3.92
CA GLY A 604 -19.68 -10.60 -5.15
C GLY A 604 -19.02 -10.10 -6.44
N LEU A 605 -18.05 -9.18 -6.42
CA LEU A 605 -17.33 -8.67 -7.59
C LEU A 605 -15.82 -8.61 -7.39
N ALA A 606 -15.08 -8.93 -8.45
CA ALA A 606 -13.65 -8.68 -8.56
C ALA A 606 -13.39 -7.59 -9.60
N ARG A 607 -12.52 -6.62 -9.27
CA ARG A 607 -11.99 -5.67 -10.24
C ARG A 607 -11.01 -6.40 -11.14
N ILE A 608 -11.22 -6.33 -12.44
CA ILE A 608 -10.32 -6.91 -13.44
C ILE A 608 -9.81 -5.81 -14.36
N LYS A 609 -8.70 -6.08 -15.04
CA LYS A 609 -8.12 -5.21 -16.06
C LYS A 609 -7.92 -6.02 -17.32
N ILE A 610 -8.40 -5.52 -18.46
CA ILE A 610 -8.18 -6.09 -19.78
C ILE A 610 -7.74 -4.95 -20.69
N ASN A 611 -6.60 -5.08 -21.37
CA ASN A 611 -6.03 -4.07 -22.26
C ASN A 611 -5.94 -2.68 -21.62
N SER A 612 -5.51 -2.66 -20.37
CA SER A 612 -5.48 -1.47 -19.53
C SER A 612 -6.80 -0.86 -19.04
N GLU A 613 -7.94 -1.36 -19.50
CA GLU A 613 -9.26 -0.88 -19.08
C GLU A 613 -9.83 -1.71 -17.93
N VAL A 614 -10.59 -1.03 -17.07
CA VAL A 614 -11.07 -1.60 -15.81
C VAL A 614 -12.48 -2.14 -15.99
N GLY A 615 -12.67 -3.42 -15.67
CA GLY A 615 -13.96 -4.09 -15.64
C GLY A 615 -14.21 -4.77 -14.32
N TYR A 616 -15.40 -5.35 -14.17
CA TYR A 616 -15.83 -6.08 -13.00
C TYR A 616 -16.61 -7.31 -13.39
N ILE A 617 -16.23 -8.42 -12.77
CA ILE A 617 -16.88 -9.72 -12.94
C ILE A 617 -17.48 -10.16 -11.61
N ASP A 618 -18.57 -10.92 -11.67
CA ASP A 618 -19.11 -11.61 -10.51
C ASP A 618 -18.34 -12.90 -10.18
N THR A 619 -18.74 -13.58 -9.11
CA THR A 619 -18.11 -14.83 -8.64
C THR A 619 -18.23 -15.99 -9.63
N GLU A 620 -19.10 -15.88 -10.61
CA GLU A 620 -19.29 -16.84 -11.70
C GLU A 620 -18.45 -16.48 -12.93
N GLY A 621 -17.78 -15.32 -12.91
CA GLY A 621 -16.94 -14.80 -13.99
C GLY A 621 -17.71 -14.03 -15.05
N GLU A 622 -18.99 -13.74 -14.82
CA GLU A 622 -19.80 -12.96 -15.74
C GLU A 622 -19.54 -11.46 -15.52
N PHE A 623 -19.38 -10.70 -16.60
CA PHE A 623 -19.17 -9.26 -16.50
C PHE A 623 -20.40 -8.56 -15.92
N VAL A 624 -20.23 -7.93 -14.76
CA VAL A 624 -21.21 -7.01 -14.16
C VAL A 624 -20.97 -5.59 -14.65
N TYR A 625 -19.71 -5.24 -14.85
CA TYR A 625 -19.31 -4.11 -15.68
C TYR A 625 -18.24 -4.61 -16.64
N GLU A 626 -18.64 -4.83 -17.89
CA GLU A 626 -17.68 -5.10 -18.94
C GLU A 626 -16.74 -3.89 -19.02
N PRO A 627 -15.40 -4.09 -18.96
CA PRO A 627 -14.47 -2.98 -19.17
C PRO A 627 -14.90 -2.30 -20.47
N PRO A 628 -15.07 -0.97 -20.49
CA PRO A 628 -15.60 -0.30 -21.65
C PRO A 628 -14.74 -0.74 -22.83
N GLU A 629 -15.36 -1.26 -23.89
CA GLU A 629 -14.65 -1.33 -25.16
C GLU A 629 -14.04 0.06 -25.33
N PRO A 630 -12.70 0.18 -25.38
CA PRO A 630 -12.09 1.47 -25.55
C PRO A 630 -12.83 2.11 -26.73
N PRO A 631 -13.22 3.40 -26.65
CA PRO A 631 -13.86 4.06 -27.79
C PRO A 631 -12.95 3.74 -28.96
N GLU A 632 -13.46 2.98 -29.95
CA GLU A 632 -12.62 2.18 -30.86
C GLU A 632 -11.35 2.97 -31.09
N PRO A 633 -10.20 2.55 -30.52
CA PRO A 633 -9.09 3.46 -30.37
C PRO A 633 -8.90 4.07 -31.74
N GLU A 634 -8.74 5.40 -31.83
CA GLU A 634 -8.02 5.89 -32.99
C GLU A 634 -6.73 5.09 -32.95
N LYS A 635 -6.67 4.07 -33.80
CA LYS A 635 -5.86 2.88 -33.58
C LYS A 635 -4.44 3.34 -33.37
N THR A 636 -3.95 3.32 -32.13
CA THR A 636 -2.61 3.80 -31.82
C THR A 636 -1.66 2.90 -32.58
N ILE A 637 -0.99 3.46 -33.58
CA ILE A 637 -0.16 2.71 -34.51
C ILE A 637 1.11 2.28 -33.77
N LYS A 638 1.32 0.98 -33.61
CA LYS A 638 2.47 0.46 -32.85
C LYS A 638 3.65 0.10 -33.76
N ILE A 639 4.76 0.82 -33.61
CA ILE A 639 5.99 0.65 -34.38
C ILE A 639 7.00 -0.18 -33.58
N GLY A 640 7.20 -1.44 -33.97
CA GLY A 640 8.20 -2.30 -33.35
C GLY A 640 9.63 -1.92 -33.77
N THR A 641 10.55 -1.79 -32.82
CA THR A 641 11.96 -1.48 -33.11
C THR A 641 12.94 -2.24 -32.22
N THR A 642 14.06 -2.66 -32.79
CA THR A 642 15.19 -3.18 -32.00
C THR A 642 15.93 -2.06 -31.28
N PRO A 643 16.75 -2.34 -30.26
CA PRO A 643 17.57 -1.31 -29.60
C PRO A 643 18.68 -0.71 -30.47
N TRP A 644 18.82 -1.13 -31.74
CA TRP A 644 19.85 -0.66 -32.67
C TRP A 644 19.61 0.81 -33.10
N LEU A 645 20.70 1.57 -33.24
CA LEU A 645 20.62 3.03 -33.41
C LEU A 645 19.85 3.44 -34.68
N ASP A 646 20.06 2.73 -35.78
CA ASP A 646 19.42 2.98 -37.07
C ASP A 646 17.93 2.63 -37.06
N THR A 647 17.57 1.47 -36.51
CA THR A 647 16.16 1.08 -36.38
C THR A 647 15.40 2.02 -35.46
N LYS A 648 16.01 2.42 -34.32
CA LYS A 648 15.41 3.41 -33.42
C LYS A 648 15.22 4.75 -34.12
N LEU A 649 16.21 5.21 -34.86
CA LEU A 649 16.13 6.48 -35.60
C LEU A 649 15.00 6.45 -36.63
N MET A 650 14.95 5.41 -37.48
CA MET A 650 13.90 5.24 -38.49
C MET A 650 12.50 5.20 -37.86
N SER A 651 12.33 4.40 -36.80
CA SER A 651 11.05 4.28 -36.08
C SER A 651 10.59 5.61 -35.46
N HIS A 652 11.50 6.38 -34.85
CA HIS A 652 11.14 7.67 -34.24
C HIS A 652 10.86 8.76 -35.29
N ILE A 653 11.57 8.74 -36.43
CA ILE A 653 11.27 9.64 -37.56
C ILE A 653 9.87 9.36 -38.09
N PHE A 654 9.51 8.08 -38.30
CA PHE A 654 8.19 7.73 -38.79
C PHE A 654 7.08 8.02 -37.77
N HIS A 655 7.33 7.77 -36.49
CA HIS A 655 6.46 8.17 -35.37
C HIS A 655 6.14 9.66 -35.38
N GLU A 656 7.14 10.52 -35.59
CA GLU A 656 6.89 11.96 -35.67
C GLU A 656 6.15 12.34 -36.97
N ALA A 657 6.40 11.66 -38.08
CA ALA A 657 5.63 11.85 -39.31
C ALA A 657 4.14 11.50 -39.12
N LEU A 658 3.82 10.43 -38.38
CA LEU A 658 2.46 10.05 -37.99
C LEU A 658 1.80 11.13 -37.13
N LYS A 659 2.51 11.65 -36.12
CA LYS A 659 2.03 12.75 -35.27
C LYS A 659 1.68 14.00 -36.07
N VAL A 660 2.52 14.38 -37.05
CA VAL A 660 2.25 15.54 -37.93
C VAL A 660 0.98 15.34 -38.75
N LYS A 661 0.68 14.10 -39.15
CA LYS A 661 -0.55 13.73 -39.87
C LYS A 661 -1.78 13.55 -38.96
N GLY A 662 -1.58 13.67 -37.64
CA GLY A 662 -2.66 13.59 -36.65
C GLY A 662 -3.00 12.16 -36.21
N TYR A 663 -2.14 11.18 -36.52
CA TYR A 663 -2.28 9.84 -35.97
C TYR A 663 -1.63 9.73 -34.61
N ASP A 664 -2.26 8.96 -33.72
CA ASP A 664 -1.60 8.49 -32.50
C ASP A 664 -0.71 7.28 -32.83
N SER A 665 0.48 7.25 -32.24
CA SER A 665 1.44 6.18 -32.48
C SER A 665 2.39 6.00 -31.30
N GLU A 666 2.98 4.82 -31.20
CA GLU A 666 3.92 4.44 -30.16
C GLU A 666 5.10 3.66 -30.75
N VAL A 667 6.32 3.94 -30.29
CA VAL A 667 7.51 3.15 -30.64
C VAL A 667 7.81 2.15 -29.54
N VAL A 668 7.65 0.86 -29.84
CA VAL A 668 7.87 -0.25 -28.89
C VAL A 668 9.24 -0.87 -29.13
N VAL A 669 10.13 -0.74 -28.14
CA VAL A 669 11.49 -1.31 -28.21
C VAL A 669 11.47 -2.76 -27.70
N SER A 670 11.91 -3.72 -28.51
CA SER A 670 11.92 -5.15 -28.16
C SER A 670 12.97 -5.96 -28.91
N ASP A 671 13.23 -7.18 -28.45
CA ASP A 671 14.08 -8.15 -29.16
C ASP A 671 13.44 -8.61 -30.47
N ILE A 672 14.26 -8.91 -31.47
CA ILE A 672 13.78 -9.22 -32.83
C ILE A 672 12.81 -10.40 -32.88
N GLY A 673 13.02 -11.45 -32.06
CA GLY A 673 12.11 -12.60 -32.00
C GLY A 673 10.74 -12.25 -31.42
N VAL A 674 10.68 -11.31 -30.47
CA VAL A 674 9.43 -10.77 -29.93
C VAL A 674 8.72 -9.96 -31.00
N ILE A 675 9.44 -9.10 -31.72
CA ILE A 675 8.87 -8.31 -32.83
C ILE A 675 8.24 -9.24 -33.87
N PHE A 676 8.94 -10.28 -34.33
CA PHE A 676 8.38 -11.28 -35.25
C PHE A 676 7.14 -11.97 -34.69
N GLY A 677 7.19 -12.42 -33.44
CA GLY A 677 6.06 -13.07 -32.78
C GLY A 677 4.85 -12.17 -32.61
N ASP A 678 5.06 -10.87 -32.40
CA ASP A 678 4.01 -9.88 -32.19
C ASP A 678 3.36 -9.42 -33.51
N ILE A 679 4.15 -9.21 -34.58
CA ILE A 679 3.58 -8.87 -35.90
C ILE A 679 2.91 -10.08 -36.58
N ALA A 680 3.28 -11.31 -36.23
CA ALA A 680 2.70 -12.53 -36.81
C ALA A 680 1.36 -12.93 -36.18
N GLN A 681 1.02 -12.42 -35.00
CA GLN A 681 -0.24 -12.73 -34.34
C GLN A 681 -1.38 -11.86 -34.90
N ASP A 682 -2.54 -12.48 -35.13
CA ASP A 682 -3.79 -11.82 -35.56
C ASP A 682 -4.48 -11.12 -34.37
N ASP A 683 -3.68 -10.38 -33.59
CA ASP A 683 -4.12 -9.58 -32.45
C ASP A 683 -3.52 -8.18 -32.61
N SER A 684 -4.37 -7.22 -32.98
CA SER A 684 -4.01 -5.84 -33.35
C SER A 684 -3.46 -5.00 -32.19
N GLN A 685 -3.23 -5.61 -31.02
CA GLN A 685 -2.81 -4.92 -29.80
C GLN A 685 -1.30 -4.93 -29.53
N ARG A 686 -0.47 -5.61 -30.34
CA ARG A 686 0.98 -5.71 -30.07
C ARG A 686 1.87 -4.82 -30.95
N MET A 687 1.97 -5.05 -32.25
CA MET A 687 2.75 -4.23 -33.21
C MET A 687 2.12 -4.23 -34.61
N ASP A 688 2.02 -3.08 -35.27
CA ASP A 688 1.48 -2.99 -36.64
C ASP A 688 2.55 -3.21 -37.71
N PHE A 689 3.75 -2.64 -37.52
CA PHE A 689 4.87 -2.82 -38.45
C PHE A 689 6.22 -2.55 -37.79
N THR A 690 7.31 -2.93 -38.49
CA THR A 690 8.70 -2.70 -38.09
C THR A 690 9.59 -2.41 -39.29
N PHE A 691 10.66 -1.62 -39.07
CA PHE A 691 11.75 -1.37 -40.03
C PHE A 691 13.02 -2.17 -39.72
N SER A 692 12.95 -3.16 -38.81
CA SER A 692 14.12 -3.79 -38.18
C SER A 692 14.51 -5.15 -38.78
N ILE A 693 13.98 -5.52 -39.95
CA ILE A 693 14.16 -6.87 -40.50
C ILE A 693 15.18 -6.89 -41.64
N TYR A 694 16.35 -7.45 -41.35
CA TYR A 694 17.51 -7.53 -42.25
C TYR A 694 17.52 -8.88 -42.96
N LEU A 695 17.30 -8.88 -44.28
CA LEU A 695 17.24 -10.08 -45.13
C LEU A 695 18.24 -10.00 -46.29
N PRO A 696 18.70 -11.14 -46.85
CA PRO A 696 18.28 -12.50 -46.52
C PRO A 696 18.93 -13.08 -45.27
N HIS A 697 20.17 -12.69 -44.91
CA HIS A 697 20.98 -13.51 -43.99
C HIS A 697 20.68 -13.35 -42.49
N ASN A 698 20.52 -12.13 -41.99
CA ASN A 698 20.48 -11.88 -40.54
C ASN A 698 19.24 -12.49 -39.89
N HIS A 699 18.07 -12.31 -40.51
CA HIS A 699 16.78 -12.78 -39.98
C HIS A 699 16.11 -13.84 -40.86
N GLU A 700 16.88 -14.59 -41.66
CA GLU A 700 16.34 -15.63 -42.58
C GLU A 700 15.47 -16.63 -41.83
N HIS A 701 15.96 -17.15 -40.71
CA HIS A 701 15.28 -18.20 -39.94
C HIS A 701 13.93 -17.72 -39.38
N TYR A 702 13.86 -16.50 -38.84
CA TYR A 702 12.61 -15.91 -38.39
C TYR A 702 11.67 -15.65 -39.58
N TYR A 703 12.19 -15.15 -40.69
CA TYR A 703 11.38 -14.96 -41.89
C TYR A 703 10.86 -16.30 -42.42
N GLU A 704 11.66 -17.35 -42.46
CA GLU A 704 11.23 -18.69 -42.89
C GLU A 704 10.11 -19.23 -42.01
N GLU A 705 10.16 -18.94 -40.70
CA GLU A 705 9.16 -19.34 -39.71
C GLU A 705 7.85 -18.56 -39.82
N TYR A 706 7.93 -17.24 -39.98
CA TYR A 706 6.76 -16.34 -39.89
C TYR A 706 6.25 -15.78 -41.23
N GLN A 707 6.91 -16.02 -42.37
CA GLN A 707 6.55 -15.46 -43.69
C GLN A 707 5.10 -15.70 -44.12
N ASP A 708 4.48 -16.78 -43.62
CA ASP A 708 3.10 -17.12 -43.92
C ASP A 708 2.09 -16.31 -43.09
N ASP A 709 2.54 -15.54 -42.10
CA ASP A 709 1.71 -14.80 -41.13
C ASP A 709 2.01 -13.29 -41.09
N ILE A 710 3.02 -12.82 -41.82
CA ILE A 710 3.43 -11.41 -41.91
C ILE A 710 3.51 -10.96 -43.37
N ASP A 711 3.38 -9.65 -43.60
CA ASP A 711 3.52 -9.06 -44.93
C ASP A 711 4.85 -8.31 -45.06
N LYS A 712 5.58 -8.61 -46.14
CA LYS A 712 6.79 -7.87 -46.53
C LYS A 712 6.37 -6.67 -47.37
N VAL A 713 6.48 -5.47 -46.81
CA VAL A 713 5.81 -4.26 -47.33
C VAL A 713 6.73 -3.41 -48.20
N GLY A 714 7.94 -3.13 -47.75
CA GLY A 714 8.85 -2.19 -48.42
C GLY A 714 10.32 -2.37 -48.04
N GLU A 715 11.20 -1.63 -48.72
CA GLU A 715 12.63 -1.54 -48.40
C GLU A 715 12.86 -0.25 -47.61
N ALA A 716 13.16 -0.37 -46.32
CA ALA A 716 13.34 0.78 -45.43
C ALA A 716 14.75 1.38 -45.53
N LEU A 717 15.75 0.52 -45.78
CA LEU A 717 17.15 0.92 -45.87
C LEU A 717 17.93 -0.04 -46.75
N THR A 718 18.65 0.49 -47.74
CA THR A 718 19.52 -0.30 -48.63
C THR A 718 20.99 0.02 -48.43
N GLY A 719 21.86 -0.87 -48.94
CA GLY A 719 23.32 -0.68 -48.91
C GLY A 719 24.01 -1.10 -47.61
N ILE A 720 23.30 -1.84 -46.76
CA ILE A 720 23.82 -2.44 -45.52
C ILE A 720 25.04 -3.29 -45.85
N ASP A 721 26.06 -3.15 -45.01
CA ASP A 721 27.35 -3.77 -45.26
C ASP A 721 28.05 -3.96 -43.92
N GLN A 722 28.80 -5.05 -43.81
CA GLN A 722 29.62 -5.32 -42.64
C GLN A 722 30.89 -6.05 -43.01
N GLY A 723 31.96 -5.78 -42.26
CA GLY A 723 33.25 -6.36 -42.50
C GLY A 723 34.36 -5.71 -41.70
N ILE A 724 35.59 -5.91 -42.13
CA ILE A 724 36.74 -5.18 -41.58
C ILE A 724 36.81 -3.82 -42.27
N ALA A 725 36.80 -2.75 -41.48
CA ALA A 725 36.95 -1.38 -41.97
C ALA A 725 38.31 -0.81 -41.59
N VAL A 726 38.85 0.04 -42.48
CA VAL A 726 40.06 0.82 -42.25
C VAL A 726 39.86 2.27 -42.72
N PRO A 727 40.62 3.24 -42.20
CA PRO A 727 40.62 4.59 -42.75
C PRO A 727 41.05 4.64 -44.22
N GLU A 728 40.48 5.57 -44.99
CA GLU A 728 40.70 5.70 -46.44
C GLU A 728 42.18 5.93 -46.79
N TYR A 729 42.93 6.61 -45.90
CA TYR A 729 44.36 6.84 -46.05
C TYR A 729 45.23 5.57 -45.96
N VAL A 730 44.66 4.44 -45.52
CA VAL A 730 45.37 3.16 -45.44
C VAL A 730 45.37 2.48 -46.81
N SER A 731 46.57 2.16 -47.30
CA SER A 731 46.80 1.60 -48.65
C SER A 731 46.59 0.07 -48.74
N ILE A 732 45.38 -0.38 -48.37
CA ILE A 732 44.86 -1.74 -48.58
C ILE A 732 43.39 -1.66 -48.99
N ASP A 733 42.91 -2.57 -49.84
CA ASP A 733 41.54 -2.54 -50.35
C ASP A 733 40.80 -3.87 -50.14
N SER A 734 41.51 -4.93 -49.76
CA SER A 734 40.94 -6.27 -49.52
C SER A 734 41.44 -6.91 -48.22
N ILE A 735 40.72 -7.90 -47.72
CA ILE A 735 41.16 -8.70 -46.56
C ILE A 735 42.44 -9.48 -46.91
N ASP A 736 42.60 -9.91 -48.17
CA ASP A 736 43.83 -10.55 -48.64
C ASP A 736 45.06 -9.65 -48.49
N ASP A 737 44.89 -8.33 -48.61
CA ASP A 737 45.98 -7.36 -48.47
C ASP A 737 46.52 -7.23 -47.05
N LEU A 738 45.79 -7.70 -46.02
CA LEU A 738 46.26 -7.73 -44.63
C LEU A 738 47.39 -8.74 -44.44
N LYS A 739 47.43 -9.77 -45.28
CA LYS A 739 48.40 -10.86 -45.13
C LYS A 739 49.84 -10.40 -45.39
N GLY A 740 50.71 -10.63 -44.41
CA GLY A 740 52.08 -10.11 -44.40
C GLY A 740 52.20 -8.62 -44.07
N LYS A 741 51.10 -7.96 -43.66
CA LYS A 741 51.06 -6.57 -43.18
C LYS A 741 50.44 -6.45 -41.79
N GLU A 742 50.24 -7.55 -41.08
CA GLU A 742 49.57 -7.64 -39.77
C GLU A 742 50.21 -6.70 -38.74
N GLU A 743 51.54 -6.66 -38.68
CA GLU A 743 52.30 -5.78 -37.78
C GLU A 743 51.99 -4.28 -37.99
N LYS A 744 51.55 -3.85 -39.19
CA LYS A 744 51.17 -2.45 -39.44
C LYS A 744 49.95 -2.02 -38.64
N PHE A 745 49.11 -2.97 -38.27
CA PHE A 745 47.92 -2.79 -37.44
C PHE A 745 48.16 -3.27 -36.01
N ASN A 746 49.44 -3.39 -35.59
CA ASN A 746 49.85 -4.00 -34.33
C ASN A 746 49.32 -5.43 -34.14
N SER A 747 49.06 -6.15 -35.24
CA SER A 747 48.42 -7.45 -35.25
C SER A 747 47.07 -7.46 -34.51
N LYS A 748 46.31 -6.36 -34.56
CA LYS A 748 45.01 -6.23 -33.88
C LYS A 748 43.90 -5.80 -34.83
N ILE A 749 42.72 -6.34 -34.59
CA ILE A 749 41.44 -5.81 -35.08
C ILE A 749 40.62 -5.46 -33.86
N TYR A 750 40.13 -4.23 -33.76
CA TYR A 750 39.27 -3.81 -32.66
C TYR A 750 37.82 -4.20 -32.97
N GLY A 751 37.30 -5.14 -32.18
CA GLY A 751 35.94 -5.68 -32.31
C GLY A 751 34.99 -5.18 -31.23
N ILE A 752 33.81 -5.77 -31.19
CA ILE A 752 32.81 -5.62 -30.13
C ILE A 752 32.72 -6.93 -29.32
N ASP A 753 31.60 -7.23 -28.67
CA ASP A 753 31.44 -8.43 -27.86
C ASP A 753 31.78 -9.73 -28.61
N ALA A 754 32.45 -10.67 -27.93
CA ALA A 754 32.85 -11.97 -28.50
C ALA A 754 31.66 -12.83 -28.96
N GLY A 755 30.44 -12.52 -28.50
CA GLY A 755 29.20 -13.18 -28.91
C GLY A 755 28.48 -12.51 -30.09
N ALA A 756 28.91 -11.32 -30.53
CA ALA A 756 28.27 -10.63 -31.64
C ALA A 756 28.49 -11.39 -32.96
N GLY A 757 27.49 -11.38 -33.86
CA GLY A 757 27.57 -12.05 -35.16
C GLY A 757 28.78 -11.61 -35.97
N ILE A 758 29.01 -10.30 -36.09
CA ILE A 758 30.18 -9.73 -36.78
C ILE A 758 31.51 -10.13 -36.14
N SER A 759 31.58 -10.27 -34.81
CA SER A 759 32.78 -10.73 -34.11
C SER A 759 33.08 -12.19 -34.46
N THR A 760 32.04 -13.03 -34.47
CA THR A 760 32.14 -14.45 -34.83
C THR A 760 32.60 -14.64 -36.29
N GLU A 761 32.01 -13.88 -37.22
CA GLU A 761 32.44 -13.88 -38.63
C GLU A 761 33.88 -13.38 -38.78
N THR A 762 34.27 -12.36 -38.02
CA THR A 762 35.65 -11.84 -38.04
C THR A 762 36.65 -12.87 -37.53
N GLU A 763 36.30 -13.67 -36.51
CA GLU A 763 37.14 -14.81 -36.10
C GLU A 763 37.26 -15.87 -37.20
N GLU A 764 36.19 -16.14 -37.95
CA GLU A 764 36.25 -17.02 -39.11
C GLU A 764 37.14 -16.44 -40.21
N VAL A 765 37.08 -15.14 -40.46
CA VAL A 765 37.95 -14.42 -41.39
C VAL A 765 39.41 -14.63 -41.03
N LEU A 766 39.79 -14.40 -39.76
CA LEU A 766 41.16 -14.62 -39.29
C LEU A 766 41.65 -16.05 -39.58
N LYS A 767 40.79 -17.05 -39.35
CA LYS A 767 41.06 -18.48 -39.60
C LYS A 767 41.17 -18.79 -41.10
N LYS A 768 40.17 -18.40 -41.91
CA LYS A 768 40.07 -18.74 -43.34
C LYS A 768 41.07 -17.96 -44.21
N TYR A 769 41.45 -16.75 -43.83
CA TYR A 769 42.53 -15.98 -44.47
C TYR A 769 43.92 -16.31 -43.91
N ASN A 770 43.99 -17.00 -42.76
CA ASN A 770 45.22 -17.32 -42.06
C ASN A 770 46.02 -16.04 -41.81
N LEU A 771 45.38 -15.10 -41.11
CA LEU A 771 45.93 -13.84 -40.63
C LEU A 771 46.43 -14.02 -39.20
N ASP A 772 47.64 -13.55 -38.91
CA ASP A 772 48.22 -13.56 -37.56
C ASP A 772 47.86 -12.25 -36.83
N MET A 773 46.56 -12.09 -36.59
CA MET A 773 45.98 -10.94 -35.91
C MET A 773 45.04 -11.41 -34.80
N GLU A 774 44.99 -10.62 -33.73
CA GLU A 774 44.10 -10.80 -32.59
C GLU A 774 42.85 -9.92 -32.79
N LEU A 775 41.67 -10.53 -32.69
CA LEU A 775 40.41 -9.79 -32.58
C LEU A 775 40.19 -9.43 -31.11
N ILE A 776 40.14 -8.13 -30.81
CA ILE A 776 39.94 -7.62 -29.45
C ILE A 776 38.43 -7.61 -29.16
N THR A 777 37.97 -8.58 -28.35
CA THR A 777 36.55 -8.81 -27.98
C THR A 777 36.33 -9.04 -26.47
N ARG A 778 37.31 -8.67 -25.63
CA ARG A 778 37.23 -8.76 -24.15
C ARG A 778 37.83 -7.52 -23.51
N GLY A 779 37.16 -6.99 -22.48
CA GLY A 779 37.45 -5.71 -21.83
C GLY A 779 38.73 -5.64 -20.98
N ASP A 780 39.54 -6.70 -20.95
CA ASP A 780 40.79 -6.73 -20.18
C ASP A 780 41.90 -5.93 -20.89
N TYR A 781 41.74 -4.61 -21.01
CA TYR A 781 42.77 -3.73 -21.55
C TYR A 781 43.77 -3.38 -20.44
N LYS A 782 44.96 -3.99 -20.50
CA LYS A 782 46.05 -3.76 -19.54
C LYS A 782 46.61 -2.34 -19.73
N ILE A 783 46.29 -1.41 -18.83
CA ILE A 783 46.82 -0.02 -18.87
C ILE A 783 48.24 0.01 -18.30
N ASP A 784 48.50 -0.78 -17.25
CA ASP A 784 49.82 -1.02 -16.66
C ASP A 784 49.83 -2.36 -15.90
N ASP A 785 50.97 -2.78 -15.35
CA ASP A 785 51.21 -4.16 -14.92
C ASP A 785 50.21 -4.75 -13.90
N ASP A 786 49.42 -3.92 -13.18
CA ASP A 786 48.53 -4.34 -12.08
C ASP A 786 47.11 -3.70 -12.06
N GLU A 787 46.63 -3.00 -13.11
CA GLU A 787 45.26 -2.42 -13.17
C GLU A 787 44.52 -2.74 -14.49
N TYR A 788 43.26 -3.16 -14.36
CA TYR A 788 42.31 -3.36 -15.46
C TYR A 788 41.14 -2.37 -15.29
N GLU A 789 40.83 -1.59 -16.32
CA GLU A 789 39.59 -0.82 -16.41
C GLU A 789 38.63 -1.55 -17.34
N GLU A 790 37.40 -1.79 -16.88
CA GLU A 790 36.33 -2.40 -17.67
C GLU A 790 35.77 -1.33 -18.60
N TYR A 791 36.10 -1.41 -19.90
CA TYR A 791 35.53 -0.56 -20.94
C TYR A 791 34.41 -1.29 -21.68
N ASP A 792 33.36 -0.56 -22.06
CA ASP A 792 32.47 -0.98 -23.14
C ASP A 792 33.31 -1.19 -24.42
N LEU A 793 33.22 -2.38 -25.02
CA LEU A 793 34.07 -2.79 -26.14
C LEU A 793 33.80 -1.98 -27.40
N HIS A 794 32.57 -1.52 -27.58
CA HIS A 794 32.19 -0.66 -28.67
C HIS A 794 32.83 0.74 -28.51
N ASP A 795 32.84 1.30 -27.30
CA ASP A 795 33.52 2.56 -27.01
C ASP A 795 35.04 2.45 -27.15
N LEU A 796 35.62 1.33 -26.73
CA LEU A 796 37.04 1.06 -26.89
C LEU A 796 37.44 1.00 -28.37
N MET A 797 36.63 0.37 -29.22
CA MET A 797 36.83 0.35 -30.67
C MET A 797 36.82 1.77 -31.24
N LEU A 798 35.82 2.59 -30.88
CA LEU A 798 35.69 3.96 -31.37
C LEU A 798 36.81 4.87 -30.88
N LYS A 799 37.25 4.72 -29.62
CA LYS A 799 38.39 5.45 -29.06
C LYS A 799 39.69 5.14 -29.81
N ASN A 800 39.98 3.85 -30.04
CA ASN A 800 41.17 3.46 -30.78
C ASN A 800 41.09 3.90 -32.25
N LEU A 801 39.91 3.85 -32.86
CA LEU A 801 39.68 4.41 -34.18
C LEU A 801 40.02 5.91 -34.21
N ASP A 802 39.47 6.71 -33.29
CA ASP A 802 39.70 8.15 -33.25
C ASP A 802 41.17 8.49 -33.01
N GLU A 803 41.79 7.91 -31.99
CA GLU A 803 43.20 8.14 -31.65
C GLU A 803 44.13 7.84 -32.83
N LYS A 804 43.90 6.72 -33.52
CA LYS A 804 44.70 6.29 -34.67
C LYS A 804 44.41 7.14 -35.91
N TYR A 805 43.15 7.50 -36.13
CA TYR A 805 42.73 8.37 -37.23
C TYR A 805 43.36 9.76 -37.13
N GLN A 806 43.37 10.37 -35.93
CA GLN A 806 44.02 11.68 -35.72
C GLN A 806 45.54 11.63 -35.90
N ALA A 807 46.16 10.46 -35.66
CA ALA A 807 47.58 10.24 -35.85
C ALA A 807 47.98 9.84 -37.28
N GLU A 808 47.00 9.62 -38.18
CA GLU A 808 47.20 8.97 -39.49
C GLU A 808 47.86 7.57 -39.39
N ASP A 809 47.69 6.90 -38.25
CA ASP A 809 48.20 5.55 -38.01
C ASP A 809 47.21 4.50 -38.60
N PRO A 810 47.67 3.36 -39.14
CA PRO A 810 46.77 2.29 -39.57
C PRO A 810 46.00 1.68 -38.40
N VAL A 811 44.70 1.50 -38.57
CA VAL A 811 43.80 0.81 -37.64
C VAL A 811 42.81 -0.03 -38.42
N ALA A 812 42.50 -1.21 -37.90
CA ALA A 812 41.49 -2.12 -38.44
C ALA A 812 40.43 -2.36 -37.36
N ILE A 813 39.17 -2.25 -37.74
CA ILE A 813 38.03 -2.40 -36.84
C ILE A 813 36.96 -3.29 -37.46
N THR A 814 36.06 -3.84 -36.66
CA THR A 814 34.77 -4.35 -37.17
C THR A 814 33.86 -3.17 -37.55
N GLY A 815 33.52 -3.07 -38.82
CA GLY A 815 32.67 -2.03 -39.39
C GLY A 815 31.32 -2.62 -39.82
N TRP A 816 30.22 -1.94 -39.48
CA TRP A 816 28.90 -2.23 -40.00
C TRP A 816 28.25 -0.90 -40.41
N LYS A 817 27.42 -0.95 -41.44
CA LYS A 817 26.64 0.18 -41.95
C LYS A 817 25.15 -0.14 -41.83
N PRO A 818 24.32 0.83 -41.42
CA PRO A 818 24.67 2.22 -41.09
C PRO A 818 25.27 2.37 -39.67
N TYR A 819 26.09 3.41 -39.48
CA TYR A 819 26.61 3.84 -38.18
C TYR A 819 27.24 5.25 -38.30
N TYR A 820 27.16 6.10 -37.26
CA TYR A 820 27.68 7.48 -37.36
C TYR A 820 29.18 7.57 -37.67
N LYS A 821 29.95 6.51 -37.39
CA LYS A 821 31.40 6.42 -37.67
C LYS A 821 31.72 6.67 -39.14
N TRP A 822 30.83 6.30 -40.04
CA TRP A 822 30.98 6.51 -41.49
C TRP A 822 30.75 7.95 -41.94
N ALA A 823 30.06 8.78 -41.12
CA ALA A 823 29.95 10.21 -41.34
C ALA A 823 31.03 11.01 -40.59
N LYS A 824 31.58 10.45 -39.50
CA LYS A 824 32.61 11.11 -38.67
C LYS A 824 34.01 10.95 -39.24
N TRP A 825 34.36 9.77 -39.74
CA TRP A 825 35.68 9.43 -40.27
C TRP A 825 35.57 8.93 -41.71
N ASP A 826 36.58 9.20 -42.53
CA ASP A 826 36.68 8.70 -43.90
C ASP A 826 37.20 7.27 -43.87
N LEU A 827 36.29 6.30 -43.99
CA LEU A 827 36.56 4.87 -43.84
C LEU A 827 36.13 4.12 -45.10
N LYS A 828 36.83 3.01 -45.37
CA LYS A 828 36.44 2.00 -46.36
C LYS A 828 36.32 0.62 -45.73
N MET A 829 35.40 -0.18 -46.28
CA MET A 829 35.32 -1.60 -46.01
C MET A 829 36.36 -2.34 -46.86
N LEU A 830 37.00 -3.37 -46.30
CA LEU A 830 37.89 -4.24 -47.06
C LEU A 830 37.08 -5.29 -47.81
N GLU A 831 37.39 -5.50 -49.09
CA GLU A 831 36.78 -6.54 -49.92
C GLU A 831 37.05 -7.93 -49.33
N ASP A 832 35.99 -8.69 -49.05
CA ASP A 832 36.03 -10.08 -48.61
C ASP A 832 35.87 -11.04 -49.80
N SER A 833 37.00 -11.42 -50.42
CA SER A 833 37.05 -12.32 -51.57
C SER A 833 36.54 -13.75 -51.31
N LYS A 834 36.26 -14.09 -50.05
CA LYS A 834 35.75 -15.41 -49.61
C LYS A 834 34.31 -15.37 -49.12
N GLU A 835 33.66 -14.20 -49.15
CA GLU A 835 32.25 -14.04 -48.80
C GLU A 835 31.93 -14.67 -47.42
N ILE A 836 32.77 -14.39 -46.42
CA ILE A 836 32.61 -14.88 -45.04
C ILE A 836 31.65 -13.98 -44.28
N TYR A 837 31.75 -12.66 -44.43
CA TYR A 837 30.76 -11.74 -43.90
C TYR A 837 29.43 -11.92 -44.63
N THR A 838 28.36 -12.18 -43.89
CA THR A 838 27.01 -12.27 -44.45
C THR A 838 26.31 -10.94 -44.24
N THR A 839 26.00 -10.23 -45.33
CA THR A 839 25.36 -8.91 -45.26
C THR A 839 23.92 -9.00 -45.75
N ALA A 840 22.97 -8.43 -45.00
CA ALA A 840 21.64 -8.22 -45.54
C ALA A 840 21.69 -7.29 -46.76
N ASP A 841 20.85 -7.57 -47.77
CA ASP A 841 20.70 -6.74 -48.95
C ASP A 841 20.03 -5.40 -48.58
N ALA A 842 19.06 -5.47 -47.67
CA ALA A 842 18.30 -4.33 -47.16
C ALA A 842 17.74 -4.62 -45.75
N SER A 843 17.38 -3.56 -45.03
CA SER A 843 16.39 -3.63 -43.96
C SER A 843 15.03 -3.40 -44.59
N TYR A 844 14.08 -4.26 -44.27
CA TYR A 844 12.76 -4.29 -44.85
C TYR A 844 11.72 -3.82 -43.83
N THR A 845 10.72 -3.12 -44.35
CA THR A 845 9.46 -2.90 -43.66
C THR A 845 8.64 -4.17 -43.72
N PHE A 846 8.23 -4.66 -42.55
CA PHE A 846 7.23 -5.71 -42.43
C PHE A 846 6.06 -5.23 -41.60
N SER A 847 4.87 -5.67 -41.96
CA SER A 847 3.66 -5.44 -41.17
C SER A 847 3.03 -6.74 -40.74
N ARG A 848 2.15 -6.66 -39.74
CA ARG A 848 1.14 -7.70 -39.53
C ARG A 848 0.26 -7.85 -40.77
N LYS A 849 -0.33 -9.02 -40.91
CA LYS A 849 -1.38 -9.23 -41.91
C LYS A 849 -2.59 -8.35 -41.63
N GLY A 850 -3.23 -7.89 -42.71
CA GLY A 850 -4.41 -7.05 -42.61
C GLY A 850 -4.12 -5.54 -42.49
N LEU A 851 -2.86 -5.11 -42.43
CA LEU A 851 -2.54 -3.68 -42.31
C LEU A 851 -3.03 -2.87 -43.52
N GLU A 852 -2.94 -3.41 -44.73
CA GLU A 852 -3.45 -2.77 -45.96
C GLU A 852 -4.96 -2.55 -45.89
N GLU A 853 -5.72 -3.52 -45.38
CA GLU A 853 -7.16 -3.41 -45.22
C GLU A 853 -7.58 -2.49 -44.07
N ASP A 854 -6.86 -2.56 -42.94
CA ASP A 854 -7.21 -1.83 -41.73
C ASP A 854 -6.81 -0.35 -41.81
N LEU A 855 -5.61 -0.06 -42.33
CA LEU A 855 -4.99 1.26 -42.35
C LEU A 855 -4.30 1.49 -43.71
N PRO A 856 -5.06 1.61 -44.82
CA PRO A 856 -4.51 1.68 -46.17
C PRO A 856 -3.55 2.86 -46.37
N GLU A 857 -3.83 4.01 -45.77
CA GLU A 857 -2.98 5.20 -45.84
C GLU A 857 -1.64 5.01 -45.10
N ILE A 858 -1.65 4.26 -43.99
CA ILE A 858 -0.43 3.92 -43.24
C ILE A 858 0.37 2.86 -43.98
N TYR A 859 -0.31 1.85 -44.54
CA TYR A 859 0.32 0.82 -45.35
C TYR A 859 1.05 1.44 -46.55
N GLU A 860 0.43 2.40 -47.24
CA GLU A 860 1.08 3.15 -48.32
C GLU A 860 2.29 3.96 -47.80
N ALA A 861 2.14 4.66 -46.67
CA ALA A 861 3.22 5.44 -46.08
C ALA A 861 4.43 4.60 -45.65
N VAL A 862 4.23 3.43 -45.03
CA VAL A 862 5.34 2.53 -44.65
C VAL A 862 5.93 1.78 -45.84
N THR A 863 5.17 1.63 -46.92
CA THR A 863 5.68 1.11 -48.21
C THR A 863 6.63 2.11 -48.86
N ASN A 864 6.31 3.40 -48.77
CA ASN A 864 7.07 4.48 -49.40
C ASN A 864 8.21 5.03 -48.51
N PHE A 865 8.27 4.63 -47.24
CA PHE A 865 9.31 5.07 -46.33
C PHE A 865 10.63 4.34 -46.57
N GLU A 866 11.60 5.09 -47.11
CA GLU A 866 12.97 4.66 -47.29
C GLU A 866 13.90 5.77 -46.80
N MET A 867 14.98 5.40 -46.11
CA MET A 867 16.06 6.31 -45.77
C MET A 867 17.36 5.87 -46.43
N SER A 868 18.15 6.84 -46.90
CA SER A 868 19.49 6.54 -47.39
C SER A 868 20.48 6.37 -46.23
N MET A 869 21.51 5.57 -46.49
CA MET A 869 22.60 5.39 -45.55
C MET A 869 23.33 6.69 -45.18
N GLU A 870 23.45 7.64 -46.12
CA GLU A 870 24.06 8.94 -45.86
C GLU A 870 23.23 9.75 -44.86
N GLU A 871 21.90 9.71 -44.99
CA GLU A 871 20.97 10.38 -44.07
C GLU A 871 21.04 9.80 -42.67
N ILE A 872 20.95 8.47 -42.53
CA ILE A 872 21.04 7.80 -41.22
C ILE A 872 22.37 8.12 -40.54
N ASN A 873 23.50 7.98 -41.25
CA ASN A 873 24.82 8.23 -40.67
C ASN A 873 24.99 9.70 -40.24
N SER A 874 24.49 10.65 -41.05
CA SER A 874 24.52 12.08 -40.76
C SER A 874 23.68 12.44 -39.54
N LEU A 875 22.47 11.88 -39.44
CA LEU A 875 21.56 12.12 -38.32
C LEU A 875 22.05 11.50 -37.02
N LEU A 876 22.58 10.28 -37.05
CA LEU A 876 23.20 9.67 -35.88
C LEU A 876 24.42 10.48 -35.41
N LEU A 877 25.21 11.03 -36.34
CA LEU A 877 26.32 11.92 -35.98
C LEU A 877 25.84 13.26 -35.40
N LYS A 878 24.75 13.82 -35.94
CA LYS A 878 24.12 15.04 -35.41
C LYS A 878 23.59 14.81 -34.00
N LYS A 879 22.89 13.69 -33.78
CA LYS A 879 22.42 13.23 -32.46
C LYS A 879 23.58 13.14 -31.46
N GLU A 880 24.67 12.46 -31.84
CA GLU A 880 25.85 12.29 -30.97
C GLU A 880 26.55 13.62 -30.66
N LYS A 881 26.68 14.52 -31.64
CA LYS A 881 27.35 15.82 -31.46
C LYS A 881 26.54 16.81 -30.62
N GLU A 882 25.22 16.72 -30.72
CA GLU A 882 24.30 17.63 -30.04
C GLU A 882 23.75 17.04 -28.73
N ASP A 883 24.10 15.79 -28.39
CA ASP A 883 23.63 15.07 -27.19
C ASP A 883 22.09 14.98 -27.11
N LEU A 884 21.47 14.67 -28.26
CA LEU A 884 20.01 14.57 -28.39
C LEU A 884 19.53 13.14 -28.16
N ASP A 885 18.29 12.96 -27.68
CA ASP A 885 17.61 11.68 -27.73
C ASP A 885 17.02 11.37 -29.13
N PHE A 886 16.36 10.22 -29.28
CA PHE A 886 15.78 9.81 -30.57
C PHE A 886 14.51 10.58 -30.96
N GLU A 887 13.72 11.04 -30.00
CA GLU A 887 12.52 11.84 -30.26
C GLU A 887 12.93 13.26 -30.69
N GLU A 888 13.92 13.85 -30.04
CA GLU A 888 14.45 15.17 -30.34
C GLU A 888 15.09 15.25 -31.74
N ILE A 889 15.93 14.28 -32.11
CA ILE A 889 16.56 14.26 -33.44
C ILE A 889 15.53 13.96 -34.55
N ALA A 890 14.56 13.08 -34.28
CA ALA A 890 13.48 12.77 -35.22
C ALA A 890 12.61 14.00 -35.48
N LYS A 891 12.20 14.70 -34.43
CA LYS A 891 11.46 15.96 -34.53
C LYS A 891 12.20 17.01 -35.33
N LYS A 892 13.48 17.21 -35.02
CA LYS A 892 14.33 18.16 -35.77
C LYS A 892 14.45 17.77 -37.24
N TYR A 893 14.51 16.48 -37.55
CA TYR A 893 14.53 16.00 -38.93
C TYR A 893 13.20 16.25 -39.65
N ILE A 894 12.07 15.97 -39.01
CA ILE A 894 10.74 16.21 -39.56
C ILE A 894 10.49 17.71 -39.79
N ASP A 895 10.82 18.57 -38.81
CA ASP A 895 10.73 20.03 -38.94
C ASP A 895 11.59 20.57 -40.11
N GLU A 896 12.73 19.93 -40.39
CA GLU A 896 13.63 20.29 -41.50
C GLU A 896 13.17 19.71 -42.86
N ASN A 897 12.24 18.73 -42.87
CA ASN A 897 11.82 17.96 -44.04
C ASN A 897 10.29 17.76 -44.13
N GLU A 898 9.49 18.77 -43.79
CA GLU A 898 8.01 18.68 -43.80
C GLU A 898 7.43 18.17 -45.14
N GLU A 899 8.04 18.53 -46.28
CA GLU A 899 7.62 18.08 -47.62
C GLU A 899 7.72 16.55 -47.79
N MET A 900 8.65 15.88 -47.07
CA MET A 900 8.77 14.43 -47.05
C MET A 900 7.52 13.80 -46.42
N VAL A 901 7.02 14.36 -45.33
CA VAL A 901 5.81 13.87 -44.64
C VAL A 901 4.58 14.02 -45.53
N GLU A 902 4.50 15.05 -46.37
CA GLU A 902 3.43 15.13 -47.36
C GLU A 902 3.53 13.99 -48.38
N SER A 903 4.73 13.74 -48.93
CA SER A 903 4.96 12.71 -49.95
C SER A 903 4.78 11.26 -49.50
N LEU A 904 4.93 10.97 -48.19
CA LEU A 904 4.72 9.62 -47.66
C LEU A 904 3.24 9.22 -47.68
N PHE A 905 2.32 10.17 -47.54
CA PHE A 905 0.88 9.92 -47.38
C PHE A 905 0.07 10.41 -48.61
N GLU A 906 0.72 10.62 -49.75
CA GLU A 906 0.11 10.94 -51.07
C GLU A 906 0.19 9.73 -52.01
#